data_AF-A0A431L4X6-F1
#
_entry.id   AF-A0A431L4X6-F1
#
_cell.length_a   1.000
_cell.length_b   1.000
_cell.length_c   1.000
_cell.angle_alpha   90.00
_cell.angle_beta   90.00
_cell.angle_gamma   90.00
#
_symmetry.space_group_name_H-M   'P 1'
#
loop_
_entity.id
_entity.type
_entity.pdbx_description
1 polymer ?
#
loop_
_entity_poly.entity_id
_entity_poly.type
_entity_poly.pdbx_seq_one_letter_code
_entity_poly.pdbx_strand_id
1 'polypeptide(L)'
;MSRTEDLRCAPDDTAGLRAEIARRDRIIEALVYQAESNPSAPGQDYGLLQTTFMLEEQIRHRTEELVATLKALREMSSEASAARHQLEAAMDNMSDGFALFDADDRILLCNEAFRRLWGLDGHLGGRPFRELLAACATDPTLPHRLQACRSRRERSELKLPSGQILQIRERRMDDGGLVGIYSDVTDLKAEEALLRQQALARKSQLLQSTLDSIDQGIAVFGQDEHLVACNQRFFTLLTLPARLAETGSTLEAMRRHSAAVSRLCPPGLGPQTRATRFEQHADDGAELELGRFPMPDEGFVLTVSDVTSLKEGEARIGRLLVQQRAIFDNAHVGIIFCRDRLILDANQHMAAIFGFHSPSDLIGQRTDILYPSHADYLEVGGRIYRDLASRGYSEGDIRMVRKDGSPLWIRLSGRPLDARSGEGSIWVFSDITRQREQHAQLELAQLVFNHSNEALMVTDADNRIESVNSAFTAITGYGAAEVLGKSPSVLKSGQHDPGFYKALWDALEQDDRWEGEIVDRHKSGRLYPKWLTIRVVRNPDGSVAHYVAAFSDISARKAAEAQIQYMAHHDALTGLPNRILLRDRFEHASQRSLRNNGTLGMFFLDLDQFKHINDTLGHAIGDDLLLAVTNRLAGCLRHSDTISRLGGDEFIILVEGDESTRFYAAVAEKICRALEKPFELGGHALTATGTLGVAVAPGDGQDFDTLLKKADMAMYHAKARGRATFSFFDERMNQDSAERLSLTTHLRRALGAGELRLVYQPQFAIGDSHMIGAEALMRWRSPQYGEISPARFIPLAEDTGLILPIGEWALHESCRQAREWADSGQPIKIAVNVSAVQLHRDDFSATLAAVLRDTGVAPQLIEL
;
A
#
# COMPACT_ATOMS: atom_id res chain seq x y z
N MET A 1 -11.97 7.19 89.29
CA MET A 1 -10.93 8.06 89.89
C MET A 1 -9.97 8.46 88.77
N SER A 2 -10.13 9.68 88.24
CA SER A 2 -9.13 10.77 88.35
C SER A 2 -7.85 10.46 87.55
N ARG A 3 -7.54 11.03 86.38
CA ARG A 3 -7.91 12.31 85.75
C ARG A 3 -7.91 12.18 84.22
N THR A 4 -9.04 12.49 83.61
CA THR A 4 -9.13 13.49 82.54
C THR A 4 -8.30 14.72 82.93
N GLU A 5 -7.10 14.85 82.36
CA GLU A 5 -6.49 16.15 82.10
C GLU A 5 -6.52 16.38 80.59
N ASP A 6 -7.14 17.49 80.23
CA ASP A 6 -7.27 18.05 78.90
C ASP A 6 -5.96 17.98 78.10
N LEU A 7 -5.95 17.17 77.04
CA LEU A 7 -5.29 17.57 75.80
C LEU A 7 -6.37 18.14 74.88
N ARG A 8 -6.82 19.34 75.24
CA ARG A 8 -7.21 20.35 74.27
C ARG A 8 -5.98 20.62 73.39
N CYS A 9 -5.75 19.82 72.35
CA CYS A 9 -4.96 20.30 71.23
C CYS A 9 -5.86 21.24 70.43
N ALA A 10 -5.65 22.53 70.64
CA ALA A 10 -6.26 23.63 69.92
C ALA A 10 -6.20 23.41 68.39
N PRO A 11 -7.20 23.87 67.62
CA PRO A 11 -7.24 23.69 66.16
C PRO A 11 -6.27 24.60 65.38
N ASP A 12 -5.33 25.26 66.05
CA ASP A 12 -4.48 26.28 65.45
C ASP A 12 -3.00 25.97 65.67
N ASP A 13 -2.46 25.08 64.85
CA ASP A 13 -1.10 25.29 64.35
C ASP A 13 -1.02 25.11 62.83
N THR A 14 -2.11 25.49 62.14
CA THR A 14 -2.03 25.80 60.71
C THR A 14 -1.14 27.03 60.46
N ALA A 15 -0.91 27.85 61.50
CA ALA A 15 0.02 28.98 61.48
C ALA A 15 1.48 28.52 61.36
N GLY A 16 1.93 27.55 62.16
CA GLY A 16 3.28 26.98 62.05
C GLY A 16 3.53 26.28 60.72
N LEU A 17 2.53 25.53 60.22
CA LEU A 17 2.63 24.87 58.92
C LEU A 17 2.63 25.87 57.75
N ARG A 18 1.78 26.91 57.79
CA ARG A 18 1.79 28.00 56.78
C ARG A 18 3.04 28.88 56.89
N ALA A 19 3.57 29.11 58.09
CA ALA A 19 4.79 29.86 58.30
C ALA A 19 6.02 29.10 57.79
N GLU A 20 6.06 27.78 57.95
CA GLU A 20 7.13 26.92 57.43
C GLU A 20 7.05 26.78 55.90
N ILE A 21 5.84 26.72 55.33
CA ILE A 21 5.62 26.78 53.87
C ILE A 21 6.07 28.14 53.31
N ALA A 22 5.63 29.26 53.91
CA ALA A 22 6.03 30.61 53.48
C ALA A 22 7.52 30.95 53.75
N ARG A 23 8.17 30.25 54.67
CA ARG A 23 9.63 30.33 54.89
C ARG A 23 10.38 29.54 53.80
N ARG A 24 9.85 28.39 53.39
CA ARG A 24 10.42 27.56 52.32
C ARG A 24 10.26 28.20 50.95
N ASP A 25 9.10 28.79 50.64
CA ASP A 25 8.87 29.50 49.37
C ASP A 25 9.85 30.66 49.19
N ARG A 26 10.15 31.40 50.27
CA ARG A 26 11.17 32.47 50.26
C ARG A 26 12.61 31.97 50.09
N ILE A 27 12.93 30.78 50.60
CA ILE A 27 14.25 30.16 50.41
C ILE A 27 14.40 29.66 48.96
N ILE A 28 13.32 29.12 48.38
CA ILE A 28 13.28 28.67 46.98
C ILE A 28 13.40 29.87 46.03
N GLU A 29 12.64 30.96 46.26
CA GLU A 29 12.78 32.19 45.46
C GLU A 29 14.20 32.78 45.56
N ALA A 30 14.82 32.76 46.75
CA ALA A 30 16.19 33.24 46.94
C ALA A 30 17.24 32.38 46.20
N LEU A 31 17.07 31.06 46.18
CA LEU A 31 17.96 30.13 45.47
C LEU A 31 17.81 30.21 43.94
N VAL A 32 16.58 30.39 43.45
CA VAL A 32 16.30 30.60 42.01
C VAL A 32 16.90 31.93 41.54
N TYR A 33 16.74 33.01 42.32
CA TYR A 33 17.34 34.30 42.00
C TYR A 33 18.88 34.24 41.98
N GLN A 34 19.50 33.47 42.88
CA GLN A 34 20.96 33.32 42.94
C GLN A 34 21.51 32.48 41.78
N ALA A 35 20.73 31.53 41.26
CA ALA A 35 21.06 30.75 40.05
C ALA A 35 20.94 31.56 38.76
N GLU A 36 20.00 32.51 38.68
CA GLU A 36 19.79 33.36 37.50
C GLU A 36 20.75 34.56 37.43
N SER A 37 21.36 34.96 38.55
CA SER A 37 22.15 36.20 38.66
C SER A 37 23.67 36.07 38.41
N ASN A 38 24.20 34.88 38.10
CA ASN A 38 25.66 34.68 38.01
C ASN A 38 26.11 33.99 36.70
N PRO A 39 26.30 34.74 35.59
CA PRO A 39 26.66 34.17 34.29
C PRO A 39 28.18 34.15 34.08
N SER A 40 28.94 33.34 34.83
CA SER A 40 30.37 33.11 34.53
C SER A 40 31.03 31.99 35.35
N ALA A 41 30.86 30.73 34.94
CA ALA A 41 31.89 29.66 34.91
C ALA A 41 31.25 28.29 34.56
N PRO A 42 31.79 27.51 33.61
CA PRO A 42 31.28 26.17 33.31
C PRO A 42 31.91 25.13 34.24
N GLY A 43 31.06 24.38 34.96
CA GLY A 43 31.44 23.09 35.52
C GLY A 43 31.64 23.04 37.03
N GLN A 44 30.59 23.30 37.82
CA GLN A 44 30.34 22.73 39.14
C GLN A 44 29.01 23.30 39.66
N ASP A 45 27.86 22.76 39.24
CA ASP A 45 26.56 23.03 39.91
C ASP A 45 25.38 22.13 39.47
N TYR A 46 25.63 20.93 38.95
CA TYR A 46 24.55 19.96 38.66
C TYR A 46 24.11 19.14 39.89
N GLY A 47 24.90 19.13 40.96
CA GLY A 47 24.62 18.32 42.16
C GLY A 47 23.51 18.90 43.03
N LEU A 48 23.48 20.23 43.23
CA LEU A 48 22.51 20.90 44.10
C LEU A 48 21.09 20.92 43.51
N LEU A 49 20.96 21.10 42.19
CA LEU A 49 19.69 21.07 41.46
C LEU A 49 19.03 19.68 41.50
N GLN A 50 19.84 18.62 41.46
CA GLN A 50 19.34 17.25 41.50
C GLN A 50 18.90 16.83 42.92
N THR A 51 19.55 17.33 43.96
CA THR A 51 19.14 17.07 45.35
C THR A 51 17.89 17.85 45.75
N THR A 52 17.73 19.08 45.25
CA THR A 52 16.52 19.88 45.52
C THR A 52 15.28 19.28 44.84
N PHE A 53 15.39 18.82 43.59
CA PHE A 53 14.28 18.17 42.88
C PHE A 53 13.83 16.87 43.55
N MET A 54 14.78 16.04 44.00
CA MET A 54 14.49 14.79 44.72
C MET A 54 13.83 15.03 46.09
N LEU A 55 14.24 16.09 46.82
CA LEU A 55 13.62 16.47 48.08
C LEU A 55 12.20 17.01 47.89
N GLU A 56 11.96 17.76 46.82
CA GLU A 56 10.63 18.29 46.48
C GLU A 56 9.62 17.15 46.21
N GLU A 57 10.07 16.13 45.47
CA GLU A 57 9.23 14.99 45.11
C GLU A 57 8.93 14.09 46.32
N GLN A 58 9.92 13.84 47.19
CA GLN A 58 9.71 13.10 48.43
C GLN A 58 8.80 13.83 49.42
N ILE A 59 8.89 15.15 49.51
CA ILE A 59 8.03 15.95 50.39
C ILE A 59 6.60 15.98 49.85
N ARG A 60 6.40 16.11 48.53
CA ARG A 60 5.06 16.05 47.90
C ARG A 60 4.38 14.70 48.19
N HIS A 61 5.10 13.60 48.00
CA HIS A 61 4.57 12.26 48.26
C HIS A 61 4.18 12.06 49.74
N ARG A 62 5.02 12.50 50.69
CA ARG A 62 4.71 12.40 52.12
C ARG A 62 3.53 13.29 52.55
N THR A 63 3.35 14.43 51.89
CA THR A 63 2.24 15.34 52.19
C THR A 63 0.91 14.76 51.71
N GLU A 64 0.91 14.09 50.56
CA GLU A 64 -0.25 13.37 50.01
C GLU A 64 -0.65 12.18 50.90
N GLU A 65 0.31 11.41 51.42
CA GLU A 65 0.06 10.31 52.36
C GLU A 65 -0.56 10.80 53.68
N LEU A 66 -0.05 11.90 54.26
CA LEU A 66 -0.55 12.46 55.51
C LEU A 66 -1.96 13.04 55.38
N VAL A 67 -2.28 13.66 54.24
CA VAL A 67 -3.63 14.15 53.94
C VAL A 67 -4.60 12.99 53.77
N ALA A 68 -4.17 11.89 53.14
CA ALA A 68 -4.98 10.68 53.02
C ALA A 68 -5.27 10.02 54.38
N THR A 69 -4.27 9.94 55.28
CA THR A 69 -4.47 9.35 56.62
C THR A 69 -5.37 10.20 57.52
N LEU A 70 -5.24 11.53 57.47
CA LEU A 70 -6.13 12.44 58.22
C LEU A 70 -7.58 12.39 57.72
N LYS A 71 -7.78 12.13 56.42
CA LYS A 71 -9.11 11.96 55.83
C LYS A 71 -9.76 10.64 56.28
N ALA A 72 -9.00 9.55 56.29
CA ALA A 72 -9.46 8.24 56.79
C ALA A 72 -9.83 8.27 58.29
N LEU A 73 -9.06 8.97 59.13
CA LEU A 73 -9.37 9.13 60.55
C LEU A 73 -10.65 9.95 60.81
N ARG A 74 -10.93 10.97 59.98
CA ARG A 74 -12.18 11.74 60.06
C ARG A 74 -13.39 10.92 59.61
N GLU A 75 -13.24 10.11 58.56
CA GLU A 75 -14.29 9.20 58.09
C GLU A 75 -14.63 8.15 59.15
N MET A 76 -13.64 7.52 59.78
CA MET A 76 -13.85 6.56 60.87
C MET A 76 -14.56 7.17 62.10
N SER A 77 -14.20 8.39 62.49
CA SER A 77 -14.85 9.08 63.61
C SER A 77 -16.30 9.47 63.30
N SER A 78 -16.60 9.78 62.04
CA SER A 78 -17.96 10.10 61.59
C SER A 78 -18.84 8.85 61.54
N GLU A 79 -18.31 7.74 61.02
CA GLU A 79 -19.01 6.45 60.98
C GLU A 79 -19.34 5.92 62.38
N ALA A 80 -18.42 6.03 63.34
CA ALA A 80 -18.68 5.61 64.72
C ALA A 80 -19.80 6.43 65.40
N SER A 81 -19.87 7.74 65.12
CA SER A 81 -20.93 8.62 65.63
C SER A 81 -22.28 8.31 64.98
N ALA A 82 -22.30 8.12 63.65
CA ALA A 82 -23.50 7.78 62.90
C ALA A 82 -24.06 6.40 63.30
N ALA A 83 -23.19 5.40 63.49
CA ALA A 83 -23.59 4.07 63.94
C ALA A 83 -24.22 4.09 65.34
N ARG A 84 -23.68 4.92 66.25
CA ARG A 84 -24.24 5.09 67.60
C ARG A 84 -25.62 5.75 67.57
N HIS A 85 -25.80 6.81 66.79
CA HIS A 85 -27.12 7.46 66.63
C HIS A 85 -28.14 6.54 65.94
N GLN A 86 -27.71 5.74 64.97
CA GLN A 86 -28.57 4.72 64.36
C GLN A 86 -28.99 3.64 65.37
N LEU A 87 -28.11 3.21 66.26
CA LEU A 87 -28.45 2.22 67.30
C LEU A 87 -29.48 2.78 68.29
N GLU A 88 -29.28 4.01 68.77
CA GLU A 88 -30.20 4.70 69.68
C GLU A 88 -31.58 4.91 69.01
N ALA A 89 -31.62 5.38 67.76
CA ALA A 89 -32.88 5.56 67.01
C ALA A 89 -33.57 4.23 66.65
N ALA A 90 -32.82 3.18 66.33
CA ALA A 90 -33.37 1.85 66.07
C ALA A 90 -34.01 1.25 67.32
N MET A 91 -33.38 1.45 68.48
CA MET A 91 -33.89 0.96 69.76
C MET A 91 -35.17 1.69 70.21
N ASP A 92 -35.23 3.01 70.06
CA ASP A 92 -36.43 3.78 70.45
C ASP A 92 -37.62 3.54 69.51
N ASN A 93 -37.39 3.10 68.28
CA ASN A 93 -38.44 2.66 67.37
C ASN A 93 -38.96 1.23 67.65
N MET A 94 -38.38 0.48 68.59
CA MET A 94 -38.90 -0.83 68.97
C MET A 94 -40.18 -0.68 69.81
N SER A 95 -41.24 -1.37 69.40
CA SER A 95 -42.49 -1.44 70.17
C SER A 95 -42.33 -2.20 71.48
N ASP A 96 -41.40 -3.15 71.52
CA ASP A 96 -41.06 -3.93 72.70
C ASP A 96 -40.09 -3.18 73.60
N GLY A 97 -40.20 -3.39 74.91
CA GLY A 97 -39.22 -2.88 75.85
C GLY A 97 -37.87 -3.54 75.65
N PHE A 98 -36.81 -2.75 75.49
CA PHE A 98 -35.43 -3.20 75.45
C PHE A 98 -34.64 -2.61 76.61
N ALA A 99 -33.88 -3.45 77.31
CA ALA A 99 -32.92 -3.00 78.32
C ALA A 99 -31.64 -3.85 78.33
N LEU A 100 -30.52 -3.17 78.57
CA LEU A 100 -29.19 -3.72 78.78
C LEU A 100 -28.77 -3.42 80.22
N PHE A 101 -28.30 -4.43 80.92
CA PHE A 101 -27.85 -4.36 82.30
C PHE A 101 -26.37 -4.76 82.40
N ASP A 102 -25.64 -4.19 83.35
CA ASP A 102 -24.31 -4.66 83.72
C ASP A 102 -24.37 -5.92 84.60
N ALA A 103 -23.20 -6.43 84.99
CA ALA A 103 -23.09 -7.61 85.85
C ALA A 103 -23.69 -7.42 87.26
N ASP A 104 -23.89 -6.18 87.70
CA ASP A 104 -24.47 -5.80 88.99
C ASP A 104 -25.97 -5.45 88.89
N ASP A 105 -26.62 -5.80 87.77
CA ASP A 105 -28.04 -5.55 87.47
C ASP A 105 -28.39 -4.05 87.30
N ARG A 106 -27.44 -3.18 86.99
CA ARG A 106 -27.70 -1.75 86.74
C ARG A 106 -28.00 -1.53 85.27
N ILE A 107 -28.98 -0.70 84.95
CA ILE A 107 -29.35 -0.41 83.57
C ILE A 107 -28.26 0.44 82.90
N LEU A 108 -27.60 -0.11 81.89
CA LEU A 108 -26.63 0.57 81.02
C LEU A 108 -27.31 1.33 79.88
N LEU A 109 -28.34 0.72 79.29
CA LEU A 109 -29.06 1.25 78.14
C LEU A 109 -30.50 0.74 78.18
N CYS A 110 -31.49 1.59 77.93
CA CYS A 110 -32.87 1.14 77.77
C CYS A 110 -33.64 2.09 76.86
N ASN A 111 -34.57 1.54 76.09
CA ASN A 111 -35.44 2.32 75.21
C ASN A 111 -36.66 2.86 75.95
N GLU A 112 -37.40 3.76 75.30
CA GLU A 112 -38.59 4.38 75.89
C GLU A 112 -39.70 3.36 76.23
N ALA A 113 -39.91 2.34 75.39
CA ALA A 113 -40.92 1.31 75.62
C ALA A 113 -40.67 0.52 76.92
N PHE A 114 -39.40 0.21 77.24
CA PHE A 114 -39.03 -0.44 78.49
C PHE A 114 -39.33 0.45 79.70
N ARG A 115 -39.05 1.75 79.60
CA ARG A 115 -39.35 2.70 80.67
C ARG A 115 -40.86 2.81 80.91
N ARG A 116 -41.68 2.81 79.86
CA ARG A 116 -43.14 2.82 79.97
C ARG A 116 -43.69 1.54 80.59
N LEU A 117 -43.22 0.37 80.16
CA LEU A 117 -43.66 -0.93 80.69
C LEU A 117 -43.43 -1.07 82.20
N TRP A 118 -42.35 -0.49 82.71
CA TRP A 118 -41.95 -0.60 84.11
C TRP A 118 -42.16 0.69 84.92
N GLY A 119 -42.70 1.76 84.31
CA GLY A 119 -43.02 3.03 84.98
C GLY A 119 -41.81 3.79 85.53
N LEU A 120 -40.69 3.82 84.80
CA LEU A 120 -39.43 4.44 85.26
C LEU A 120 -39.28 5.88 84.73
N ASP A 121 -39.43 6.89 85.61
CA ASP A 121 -39.24 8.31 85.26
C ASP A 121 -37.91 8.89 85.82
N GLY A 122 -37.08 9.48 84.93
CA GLY A 122 -35.90 10.28 85.31
C GLY A 122 -34.54 9.56 85.33
N HIS A 123 -33.51 10.27 85.84
CA HIS A 123 -32.10 9.83 85.83
C HIS A 123 -31.92 8.50 86.57
N LEU A 124 -31.58 7.44 85.84
CA LEU A 124 -31.30 6.10 86.37
C LEU A 124 -30.02 6.16 87.22
N GLY A 125 -30.16 6.43 88.51
CA GLY A 125 -29.07 6.76 89.45
C GLY A 125 -28.12 5.61 89.82
N GLY A 126 -27.68 4.80 88.86
CA GLY A 126 -26.69 3.74 89.03
C GLY A 126 -27.07 2.66 90.03
N ARG A 127 -28.34 2.53 90.42
CA ARG A 127 -28.83 1.47 91.33
C ARG A 127 -29.24 0.22 90.54
N PRO A 128 -29.13 -0.99 91.13
CA PRO A 128 -29.62 -2.22 90.50
C PRO A 128 -31.13 -2.16 90.18
N PHE A 129 -31.55 -2.69 89.04
CA PHE A 129 -32.92 -2.62 88.54
C PHE A 129 -33.93 -3.30 89.48
N ARG A 130 -33.54 -4.40 90.12
CA ARG A 130 -34.33 -5.03 91.18
C ARG A 130 -34.75 -4.05 92.31
N GLU A 131 -33.90 -3.08 92.64
CA GLU A 131 -34.18 -2.08 93.69
C GLU A 131 -35.12 -0.99 93.19
N LEU A 132 -34.98 -0.60 91.91
CA LEU A 132 -35.91 0.31 91.26
C LEU A 132 -37.32 -0.29 91.18
N LEU A 133 -37.43 -1.58 90.84
CA LEU A 133 -38.72 -2.29 90.83
C LEU A 133 -39.34 -2.44 92.22
N ALA A 134 -38.53 -2.71 93.25
CA ALA A 134 -39.02 -2.79 94.62
C ALA A 134 -39.57 -1.45 95.14
N ALA A 135 -39.07 -0.32 94.63
CA ALA A 135 -39.56 1.01 94.97
C ALA A 135 -40.85 1.40 94.22
N CYS A 136 -41.09 0.83 93.03
CA CYS A 136 -42.20 1.20 92.15
C CYS A 136 -43.37 0.19 92.13
N ALA A 137 -43.17 -1.07 92.54
CA ALA A 137 -44.18 -2.12 92.41
C ALA A 137 -45.20 -2.13 93.56
N THR A 138 -46.50 -2.21 93.22
CA THR A 138 -47.60 -2.47 94.16
C THR A 138 -47.70 -3.93 94.62
N ASP A 139 -47.13 -4.87 93.86
CA ASP A 139 -47.03 -6.29 94.19
C ASP A 139 -45.60 -6.64 94.70
N PRO A 140 -45.41 -6.93 96.00
CA PRO A 140 -44.10 -7.24 96.56
C PRO A 140 -43.49 -8.56 96.05
N THR A 141 -44.27 -9.40 95.36
CA THR A 141 -43.78 -10.66 94.76
C THR A 141 -43.21 -10.48 93.36
N LEU A 142 -43.43 -9.32 92.73
CA LEU A 142 -43.03 -9.04 91.35
C LEU A 142 -41.51 -9.17 91.11
N PRO A 143 -40.61 -8.65 91.99
CA PRO A 143 -39.17 -8.83 91.82
C PRO A 143 -38.74 -10.30 91.86
N HIS A 144 -39.38 -11.12 92.70
CA HIS A 144 -39.07 -12.55 92.80
C HIS A 144 -39.56 -13.34 91.57
N ARG A 145 -40.74 -12.98 91.04
CA ARG A 145 -41.27 -13.58 89.81
C ARG A 145 -40.42 -13.22 88.60
N LEU A 146 -39.94 -11.97 88.52
CA LEU A 146 -39.01 -11.55 87.48
C LEU A 146 -37.67 -12.27 87.60
N GLN A 147 -37.11 -12.41 88.81
CA GLN A 147 -35.90 -13.19 89.06
C GLN A 147 -36.05 -14.66 88.65
N ALA A 148 -37.23 -15.26 88.84
CA ALA A 148 -37.54 -16.62 88.40
C ALA A 148 -37.68 -16.73 86.87
N CYS A 149 -38.06 -15.66 86.18
CA CYS A 149 -37.99 -15.58 84.72
C CYS A 149 -36.52 -15.48 84.25
N ARG A 150 -35.68 -14.69 84.94
CA ARG A 150 -34.25 -14.52 84.61
C ARG A 150 -33.42 -15.79 84.70
N SER A 151 -33.82 -16.74 85.55
CA SER A 151 -33.13 -18.02 85.73
C SER A 151 -33.49 -19.07 84.69
N ARG A 152 -34.51 -18.84 83.85
CA ARG A 152 -34.91 -19.74 82.77
C ARG A 152 -34.18 -19.36 81.48
N ARG A 153 -33.63 -20.37 80.78
CA ARG A 153 -32.97 -20.16 79.46
C ARG A 153 -33.95 -19.90 78.31
N GLU A 154 -35.26 -20.04 78.55
CA GLU A 154 -36.31 -19.98 77.52
C GLU A 154 -37.29 -18.81 77.74
N ARG A 155 -38.05 -18.49 76.69
CA ARG A 155 -39.09 -17.45 76.65
C ARG A 155 -40.04 -17.64 77.82
N SER A 156 -40.13 -16.65 78.71
CA SER A 156 -40.93 -16.73 79.93
C SER A 156 -42.08 -15.74 79.87
N GLU A 157 -43.28 -16.16 80.27
CA GLU A 157 -44.47 -15.31 80.32
C GLU A 157 -44.71 -14.84 81.76
N LEU A 158 -44.79 -13.52 81.94
CA LEU A 158 -45.06 -12.87 83.19
C LEU A 158 -46.36 -12.08 83.07
N LYS A 159 -47.42 -12.57 83.71
CA LYS A 159 -48.66 -11.81 83.85
C LYS A 159 -48.52 -10.76 84.94
N LEU A 160 -48.65 -9.50 84.56
CA LEU A 160 -48.64 -8.35 85.45
C LEU A 160 -49.98 -8.19 86.19
N PRO A 161 -49.99 -7.53 87.37
CA PRO A 161 -51.23 -7.23 88.10
C PRO A 161 -52.24 -6.38 87.31
N SER A 162 -51.77 -5.61 86.32
CA SER A 162 -52.61 -4.83 85.39
C SER A 162 -53.45 -5.68 84.43
N GLY A 163 -53.23 -7.00 84.39
CA GLY A 163 -53.90 -7.93 83.47
C GLY A 163 -53.12 -8.22 82.19
N GLN A 164 -52.08 -7.43 81.89
CA GLN A 164 -51.19 -7.62 80.75
C GLN A 164 -50.34 -8.89 80.90
N ILE A 165 -50.13 -9.59 79.79
CA ILE A 165 -49.24 -10.75 79.71
C ILE A 165 -47.97 -10.29 79.00
N LEU A 166 -46.91 -10.08 79.78
CA LEU A 166 -45.60 -9.80 79.22
C LEU A 166 -44.87 -11.08 78.88
N GLN A 167 -44.11 -11.02 77.81
CA GLN A 167 -43.23 -12.07 77.40
C GLN A 167 -41.80 -11.58 77.42
N ILE A 168 -41.01 -12.25 78.25
CA ILE A 168 -39.68 -11.82 78.64
C ILE A 168 -38.68 -12.77 78.02
N ARG A 169 -37.71 -12.19 77.32
CA ARG A 169 -36.55 -12.90 76.79
C ARG A 169 -35.29 -12.14 77.18
N GLU A 170 -34.53 -12.72 78.08
CA GLU A 170 -33.26 -12.18 78.54
C GLU A 170 -32.11 -13.13 78.22
N ARG A 171 -30.93 -12.59 77.90
CA ARG A 171 -29.73 -13.35 77.60
C ARG A 171 -28.52 -12.71 78.25
N ARG A 172 -27.64 -13.52 78.85
CA ARG A 172 -26.36 -13.04 79.39
C ARG A 172 -25.34 -12.88 78.27
N MET A 173 -24.56 -11.81 78.37
CA MET A 173 -23.42 -11.50 77.50
C MET A 173 -22.12 -12.02 78.12
N ASP A 174 -21.07 -12.13 77.30
CA ASP A 174 -19.79 -12.70 77.70
C ASP A 174 -19.03 -11.85 78.74
N ASP A 175 -19.32 -10.56 78.82
CA ASP A 175 -18.79 -9.60 79.81
C ASP A 175 -19.52 -9.64 81.16
N GLY A 176 -20.52 -10.51 81.31
CA GLY A 176 -21.34 -10.64 82.51
C GLY A 176 -22.60 -9.77 82.53
N GLY A 177 -22.80 -8.89 81.53
CA GLY A 177 -24.02 -8.11 81.37
C GLY A 177 -25.23 -8.93 80.91
N LEU A 178 -26.42 -8.34 80.94
CA LEU A 178 -27.68 -8.97 80.56
C LEU A 178 -28.42 -8.11 79.55
N VAL A 179 -28.90 -8.67 78.45
CA VAL A 179 -29.79 -7.98 77.49
C VAL A 179 -31.18 -8.60 77.54
N GLY A 180 -32.21 -7.76 77.63
CA GLY A 180 -33.60 -8.18 77.79
C GLY A 180 -34.56 -7.49 76.81
N ILE A 181 -35.47 -8.28 76.23
CA ILE A 181 -36.62 -7.83 75.44
C ILE A 181 -37.91 -8.24 76.15
N TYR A 182 -38.86 -7.31 76.23
CA TYR A 182 -40.12 -7.43 76.96
C TYR A 182 -41.29 -7.00 76.05
N SER A 183 -42.10 -7.97 75.62
CA SER A 183 -43.22 -7.74 74.69
C SER A 183 -44.57 -7.96 75.38
N ASP A 184 -45.56 -7.10 75.17
CA ASP A 184 -46.94 -7.35 75.62
C ASP A 184 -47.66 -8.25 74.59
N VAL A 185 -48.09 -9.44 74.99
CA VAL A 185 -48.71 -10.45 74.12
C VAL A 185 -50.16 -10.76 74.48
N THR A 186 -50.82 -9.84 75.18
CA THR A 186 -52.18 -10.04 75.68
C THR A 186 -53.18 -10.34 74.55
N ASP A 187 -53.18 -9.56 73.47
CA ASP A 187 -54.10 -9.74 72.34
C ASP A 187 -53.77 -10.98 71.50
N LEU A 188 -52.48 -11.28 71.33
CA LEU A 188 -52.00 -12.44 70.58
C LEU A 188 -52.51 -13.76 71.18
N LYS A 189 -52.59 -13.85 72.51
CA LYS A 189 -53.06 -15.05 73.21
C LYS A 189 -54.58 -15.24 73.13
N ALA A 190 -55.35 -14.16 73.01
CA ALA A 190 -56.79 -14.23 72.79
C ALA A 190 -57.11 -14.76 71.37
N GLU A 191 -56.29 -14.39 70.38
CA GLU A 191 -56.46 -14.79 68.98
C GLU A 191 -56.10 -16.27 68.72
N GLU A 192 -55.07 -16.81 69.38
CA GLU A 192 -54.68 -18.24 69.29
C GLU A 192 -55.82 -19.19 69.72
N ALA A 193 -56.63 -18.80 70.72
CA ALA A 193 -57.72 -19.63 71.22
C ALA A 193 -58.89 -19.77 70.23
N LEU A 194 -59.20 -18.68 69.51
CA LEU A 194 -60.24 -18.64 68.48
C LEU A 194 -59.86 -19.47 67.24
N LEU A 195 -58.59 -19.41 66.84
CA LEU A 195 -58.04 -20.15 65.69
C LEU A 195 -58.09 -21.68 65.88
N ARG A 196 -57.92 -22.16 67.11
CA ARG A 196 -57.93 -23.60 67.40
C ARG A 196 -59.30 -24.26 67.21
N GLN A 197 -60.37 -23.51 67.48
CA GLN A 197 -61.75 -23.98 67.29
C GLN A 197 -62.13 -24.00 65.80
N GLN A 198 -61.67 -23.01 65.03
CA GLN A 198 -61.82 -22.98 63.57
C GLN A 198 -61.06 -24.11 62.88
N ALA A 199 -59.89 -24.53 63.42
CA ALA A 199 -59.07 -25.58 62.83
C ALA A 199 -59.75 -26.98 62.82
N LEU A 200 -60.59 -27.32 63.80
CA LEU A 200 -61.27 -28.62 63.84
C LEU A 200 -62.41 -28.71 62.81
N ALA A 201 -63.24 -27.65 62.70
CA ALA A 201 -64.30 -27.58 61.70
C ALA A 201 -63.71 -27.56 60.28
N ARG A 202 -62.62 -26.83 60.09
CA ARG A 202 -61.86 -26.83 58.84
C ARG A 202 -61.33 -28.21 58.48
N LYS A 203 -60.94 -29.06 59.44
CA LYS A 203 -60.36 -30.40 59.16
C LYS A 203 -61.35 -31.39 58.52
N SER A 204 -62.62 -31.38 58.93
CA SER A 204 -63.66 -32.27 58.37
C SER A 204 -64.17 -31.80 57.01
N GLN A 205 -64.37 -30.49 56.85
CA GLN A 205 -64.70 -29.90 55.54
C GLN A 205 -63.51 -30.01 54.57
N LEU A 206 -62.28 -29.89 55.08
CA LEU A 206 -61.06 -30.11 54.30
C LEU A 206 -60.98 -31.56 53.84
N LEU A 207 -61.30 -32.59 54.62
CA LEU A 207 -61.20 -33.98 54.15
C LEU A 207 -62.11 -34.25 52.94
N GLN A 208 -63.38 -33.83 53.00
CA GLN A 208 -64.34 -34.01 51.90
C GLN A 208 -63.99 -33.11 50.71
N SER A 209 -63.66 -31.83 50.95
CA SER A 209 -63.17 -30.92 49.91
C SER A 209 -61.85 -31.39 49.30
N THR A 210 -60.98 -32.05 50.05
CA THR A 210 -59.71 -32.59 49.55
C THR A 210 -60.01 -33.74 48.61
N LEU A 211 -60.84 -34.72 49.01
CA LEU A 211 -61.26 -35.82 48.14
C LEU A 211 -61.94 -35.34 46.85
N ASP A 212 -62.80 -34.32 46.92
CA ASP A 212 -63.49 -33.77 45.74
C ASP A 212 -62.60 -32.84 44.90
N SER A 213 -61.61 -32.18 45.49
CA SER A 213 -60.63 -31.34 44.78
C SER A 213 -59.48 -32.13 44.15
N ILE A 214 -59.30 -33.40 44.53
CA ILE A 214 -58.26 -34.24 43.94
C ILE A 214 -58.70 -34.60 42.52
N ASP A 215 -57.88 -34.20 41.55
CA ASP A 215 -58.07 -34.49 40.12
C ASP A 215 -57.90 -35.98 39.76
N GLN A 216 -57.61 -36.82 40.74
CA GLN A 216 -57.56 -38.28 40.62
C GLN A 216 -58.86 -38.89 41.15
N GLY A 217 -59.38 -39.90 40.49
CA GLY A 217 -60.41 -40.75 41.04
C GLY A 217 -59.86 -41.62 42.16
N ILE A 218 -60.44 -41.54 43.36
CA ILE A 218 -60.06 -42.34 44.52
C ILE A 218 -61.26 -43.14 45.01
N ALA A 219 -61.06 -44.44 45.22
CA ALA A 219 -62.02 -45.32 45.88
C ALA A 219 -61.31 -46.18 46.94
N VAL A 220 -61.81 -46.12 48.16
CA VAL A 220 -61.28 -46.80 49.34
C VAL A 220 -62.19 -47.97 49.67
N PHE A 221 -61.62 -49.17 49.78
CA PHE A 221 -62.33 -50.40 50.11
C PHE A 221 -61.87 -50.95 51.45
N GLY A 222 -62.82 -51.50 52.21
CA GLY A 222 -62.57 -52.24 53.44
C GLY A 222 -62.00 -53.64 53.17
N GLN A 223 -61.70 -54.36 54.26
CA GLN A 223 -61.22 -55.74 54.22
C GLN A 223 -62.21 -56.70 53.55
N ASP A 224 -63.51 -56.40 53.63
CA ASP A 224 -64.63 -57.12 53.02
C ASP A 224 -64.89 -56.74 51.55
N GLU A 225 -64.00 -55.98 50.93
CA GLU A 225 -64.14 -55.44 49.57
C GLU A 225 -65.38 -54.54 49.36
N HIS A 226 -65.90 -53.92 50.44
CA HIS A 226 -66.97 -52.93 50.35
C HIS A 226 -66.41 -51.51 50.30
N LEU A 227 -67.05 -50.64 49.51
CA LEU A 227 -66.64 -49.26 49.35
C LEU A 227 -66.87 -48.46 50.64
N VAL A 228 -65.80 -47.88 51.20
CA VAL A 228 -65.79 -47.09 52.44
C VAL A 228 -65.87 -45.60 52.15
N ALA A 229 -65.11 -45.14 51.15
CA ALA A 229 -65.09 -43.73 50.75
C ALA A 229 -64.69 -43.64 49.27
N CYS A 230 -65.25 -42.68 48.55
CA CYS A 230 -64.86 -42.39 47.19
C CYS A 230 -65.09 -40.93 46.86
N ASN A 231 -64.40 -40.44 45.83
CA ASN A 231 -64.81 -39.24 45.12
C ASN A 231 -65.54 -39.62 43.82
N GLN A 232 -66.29 -38.67 43.29
CA GLN A 232 -67.11 -38.89 42.08
C GLN A 232 -66.25 -39.18 40.84
N ARG A 233 -65.03 -38.63 40.82
CA ARG A 233 -64.10 -38.72 39.69
C ARG A 233 -63.63 -40.15 39.40
N PHE A 234 -63.56 -41.01 40.42
CA PHE A 234 -63.26 -42.44 40.25
C PHE A 234 -64.26 -43.13 39.30
N PHE A 235 -65.54 -42.79 39.43
CA PHE A 235 -66.59 -43.36 38.61
C PHE A 235 -66.62 -42.75 37.21
N THR A 236 -66.35 -41.44 37.10
CA THR A 236 -66.28 -40.76 35.80
C THR A 236 -65.14 -41.28 34.94
N LEU A 237 -63.91 -41.34 35.46
CA LEU A 237 -62.72 -41.75 34.68
C LEU A 237 -62.75 -43.22 34.27
N LEU A 238 -63.40 -44.09 35.07
CA LEU A 238 -63.53 -45.51 34.76
C LEU A 238 -64.85 -45.85 34.04
N THR A 239 -65.66 -44.85 33.70
CA THR A 239 -66.98 -44.97 33.08
C THR A 239 -67.91 -45.95 33.83
N LEU A 240 -67.88 -45.89 35.17
CA LEU A 240 -68.71 -46.73 36.04
C LEU A 240 -70.07 -46.06 36.31
N PRO A 241 -71.18 -46.83 36.41
CA PRO A 241 -72.49 -46.29 36.78
C PRO A 241 -72.49 -45.63 38.17
N ALA A 242 -73.02 -44.41 38.29
CA ALA A 242 -73.04 -43.63 39.54
C ALA A 242 -73.75 -44.31 40.72
N ARG A 243 -74.68 -45.24 40.45
CA ARG A 243 -75.34 -46.08 41.48
C ARG A 243 -74.36 -46.94 42.29
N LEU A 244 -73.14 -47.14 41.80
CA LEU A 244 -72.09 -47.90 42.49
C LEU A 244 -71.23 -47.01 43.41
N ALA A 245 -71.49 -45.70 43.48
CA ALA A 245 -70.76 -44.74 44.32
C ALA A 245 -71.29 -44.65 45.76
N GLU A 246 -72.31 -45.44 46.10
CA GLU A 246 -72.84 -45.51 47.46
C GLU A 246 -71.93 -46.35 48.35
N THR A 247 -71.64 -45.85 49.55
CA THR A 247 -70.87 -46.56 50.60
C THR A 247 -71.51 -47.91 50.88
N GLY A 248 -70.72 -49.00 50.80
CA GLY A 248 -71.19 -50.38 50.89
C GLY A 248 -71.29 -51.12 49.55
N SER A 249 -71.09 -50.46 48.40
CA SER A 249 -71.04 -51.11 47.09
C SER A 249 -69.86 -52.10 47.00
N THR A 250 -70.08 -53.28 46.41
CA THR A 250 -69.06 -54.34 46.34
C THR A 250 -68.11 -54.18 45.16
N LEU A 251 -66.83 -54.50 45.36
CA LEU A 251 -65.82 -54.47 44.29
C LEU A 251 -66.19 -55.39 43.10
N GLU A 252 -66.80 -56.55 43.37
CA GLU A 252 -67.29 -57.49 42.35
C GLU A 252 -68.29 -56.84 41.37
N ALA A 253 -69.17 -55.95 41.86
CA ALA A 253 -70.11 -55.24 41.01
C ALA A 253 -69.39 -54.26 40.05
N MET A 254 -68.31 -53.63 40.50
CA MET A 254 -67.52 -52.71 39.68
C MET A 254 -66.67 -53.44 38.63
N ARG A 255 -66.09 -54.60 38.98
CA ARG A 255 -65.32 -55.45 38.04
C ARG A 255 -66.13 -55.80 36.79
N ARG A 256 -67.42 -56.13 36.95
CA ARG A 256 -68.31 -56.48 35.84
C ARG A 256 -68.58 -55.32 34.86
N HIS A 257 -68.40 -54.08 35.30
CA HIS A 257 -68.70 -52.89 34.49
C HIS A 257 -67.45 -52.23 33.90
N SER A 258 -66.25 -52.47 34.44
CA SER A 258 -65.02 -51.87 33.92
C SER A 258 -63.89 -52.91 33.81
N ALA A 259 -63.41 -53.09 32.58
CA ALA A 259 -62.24 -53.93 32.29
C ALA A 259 -60.98 -53.42 33.00
N ALA A 260 -60.86 -52.09 33.17
CA ALA A 260 -59.77 -51.46 33.92
C ALA A 260 -59.79 -51.86 35.41
N VAL A 261 -60.97 -51.87 36.05
CA VAL A 261 -61.13 -52.36 37.44
C VAL A 261 -60.84 -53.85 37.54
N SER A 262 -61.29 -54.66 36.57
CA SER A 262 -60.99 -56.10 36.53
C SER A 262 -59.50 -56.40 36.37
N ARG A 263 -58.76 -55.58 35.61
CA ARG A 263 -57.31 -55.71 35.45
C ARG A 263 -56.55 -55.26 36.69
N LEU A 264 -57.03 -54.20 37.36
CA LEU A 264 -56.46 -53.67 38.60
C LEU A 264 -56.71 -54.60 39.79
N CYS A 265 -57.87 -55.25 39.80
CA CYS A 265 -58.32 -56.16 40.83
C CYS A 265 -58.88 -57.45 40.21
N PRO A 266 -58.03 -58.40 39.78
CA PRO A 266 -58.50 -59.70 39.27
C PRO A 266 -59.13 -60.55 40.40
N PRO A 267 -60.02 -61.51 40.07
CA PRO A 267 -60.67 -62.36 41.07
C PRO A 267 -59.65 -63.12 41.92
N GLY A 268 -59.82 -63.15 43.24
CA GLY A 268 -58.92 -63.84 44.18
C GLY A 268 -57.73 -63.01 44.69
N LEU A 269 -57.62 -61.74 44.31
CA LEU A 269 -56.56 -60.84 44.79
C LEU A 269 -56.92 -60.25 46.17
N GLY A 270 -56.22 -60.66 47.23
CA GLY A 270 -56.51 -60.23 48.61
C GLY A 270 -56.18 -58.75 48.91
N PRO A 271 -56.74 -58.16 49.99
CA PRO A 271 -56.58 -56.75 50.33
C PRO A 271 -55.11 -56.33 50.56
N GLN A 272 -54.28 -57.23 51.09
CA GLN A 272 -52.86 -56.98 51.40
C GLN A 272 -51.89 -57.20 50.22
N THR A 273 -52.40 -57.26 48.98
CA THR A 273 -51.54 -57.43 47.80
C THR A 273 -50.66 -56.20 47.58
N ARG A 274 -49.38 -56.41 47.25
CA ARG A 274 -48.38 -55.34 47.04
C ARG A 274 -48.90 -54.28 46.06
N ALA A 275 -48.56 -53.02 46.33
CA ALA A 275 -48.96 -51.91 45.48
C ALA A 275 -48.55 -52.14 44.01
N THR A 276 -49.50 -51.92 43.11
CA THR A 276 -49.32 -52.07 41.66
C THR A 276 -49.80 -50.82 40.96
N ARG A 277 -49.06 -50.39 39.94
CA ARG A 277 -49.48 -49.34 39.01
C ARG A 277 -49.29 -49.82 37.58
N PHE A 278 -50.17 -49.40 36.70
CA PHE A 278 -50.00 -49.56 35.26
C PHE A 278 -50.77 -48.47 34.51
N GLU A 279 -50.26 -48.16 33.33
CA GLU A 279 -50.88 -47.21 32.41
C GLU A 279 -51.90 -47.95 31.52
N GLN A 280 -53.00 -47.27 31.21
CA GLN A 280 -54.03 -47.75 30.31
C GLN A 280 -54.54 -46.59 29.46
N HIS A 281 -54.53 -46.78 28.14
CA HIS A 281 -55.30 -45.95 27.25
C HIS A 281 -56.79 -46.25 27.42
N ALA A 282 -57.58 -45.21 27.67
CA ALA A 282 -59.02 -45.27 27.64
C ALA A 282 -59.54 -45.17 26.19
N ASP A 283 -60.76 -45.66 25.95
CA ASP A 283 -61.37 -45.71 24.62
C ASP A 283 -61.69 -44.32 24.04
N ASP A 284 -61.72 -43.28 24.88
CA ASP A 284 -61.93 -41.87 24.51
C ASP A 284 -60.63 -41.11 24.18
N GLY A 285 -59.48 -41.79 24.23
CA GLY A 285 -58.16 -41.23 23.95
C GLY A 285 -57.43 -40.66 25.16
N ALA A 286 -58.00 -40.73 26.37
CA ALA A 286 -57.31 -40.32 27.59
C ALA A 286 -56.27 -41.37 28.04
N GLU A 287 -55.16 -40.90 28.57
CA GLU A 287 -54.11 -41.72 29.19
C GLU A 287 -54.33 -41.79 30.69
N LEU A 288 -54.70 -42.98 31.19
CA LEU A 288 -55.01 -43.19 32.60
C LEU A 288 -53.89 -43.96 33.31
N GLU A 289 -53.39 -43.43 34.42
CA GLU A 289 -52.55 -44.17 35.37
C GLU A 289 -53.44 -44.77 36.47
N LEU A 290 -53.45 -46.09 36.57
CA LEU A 290 -54.24 -46.84 37.55
C LEU A 290 -53.32 -47.39 38.64
N GLY A 291 -53.74 -47.27 39.90
CA GLY A 291 -52.97 -47.69 41.07
C GLY A 291 -53.80 -48.41 42.11
N ARG A 292 -53.22 -49.43 42.74
CA ARG A 292 -53.76 -50.10 43.92
C ARG A 292 -52.74 -50.00 45.05
N PHE A 293 -53.19 -49.66 46.25
CA PHE A 293 -52.34 -49.56 47.44
C PHE A 293 -53.01 -50.20 48.65
N PRO A 294 -52.35 -51.15 49.35
CA PRO A 294 -52.89 -51.69 50.60
C PRO A 294 -52.85 -50.63 51.71
N MET A 295 -53.82 -50.68 52.63
CA MET A 295 -53.89 -49.82 53.81
C MET A 295 -53.50 -50.57 55.09
N PRO A 296 -53.07 -49.86 56.15
CA PRO A 296 -52.71 -50.47 57.43
C PRO A 296 -53.85 -51.27 58.09
N ASP A 297 -55.10 -50.83 57.91
CA ASP A 297 -56.30 -51.40 58.58
C ASP A 297 -56.97 -52.53 57.77
N GLU A 298 -56.18 -53.31 57.04
CA GLU A 298 -56.64 -54.43 56.20
C GLU A 298 -57.58 -54.09 55.01
N GLY A 299 -57.77 -52.81 54.68
CA GLY A 299 -58.38 -52.35 53.43
C GLY A 299 -57.39 -52.03 52.30
N PHE A 300 -57.86 -51.47 51.20
CA PHE A 300 -57.00 -50.96 50.10
C PHE A 300 -57.63 -49.76 49.39
N VAL A 301 -56.79 -48.95 48.73
CA VAL A 301 -57.19 -47.79 47.93
C VAL A 301 -56.93 -48.07 46.47
N LEU A 302 -57.90 -47.75 45.63
CA LEU A 302 -57.75 -47.67 44.18
C LEU A 302 -57.67 -46.20 43.78
N THR A 303 -56.71 -45.88 42.92
CA THR A 303 -56.50 -44.55 42.35
C THR A 303 -56.54 -44.63 40.83
N VAL A 304 -57.18 -43.67 40.18
CA VAL A 304 -57.15 -43.47 38.73
C VAL A 304 -56.83 -42.01 38.44
N SER A 305 -55.82 -41.75 37.62
CA SER A 305 -55.36 -40.40 37.30
C SER A 305 -55.32 -40.21 35.80
N ASP A 306 -55.91 -39.14 35.28
CA ASP A 306 -55.67 -38.71 33.90
C ASP A 306 -54.30 -38.02 33.83
N VAL A 307 -53.38 -38.62 33.08
CA VAL A 307 -52.00 -38.12 32.89
C VAL A 307 -51.78 -37.56 31.47
N THR A 308 -52.84 -37.36 30.69
CA THR A 308 -52.77 -36.92 29.29
C THR A 308 -51.98 -35.61 29.13
N SER A 309 -52.34 -34.56 29.87
CA SER A 309 -51.64 -33.26 29.79
C SER A 309 -50.19 -33.30 30.27
N LEU A 310 -49.86 -34.20 31.20
CA LEU A 310 -48.48 -34.40 31.67
C LEU A 310 -47.63 -35.04 30.56
N LYS A 311 -48.13 -36.10 29.93
CA LYS A 311 -47.46 -36.78 28.81
C LYS A 311 -47.32 -35.86 27.60
N GLU A 312 -48.34 -35.05 27.29
CA GLU A 312 -48.28 -34.04 26.23
C GLU A 312 -47.24 -32.95 26.54
N GLY A 313 -47.13 -32.52 27.80
CA GLY A 313 -46.14 -31.56 28.28
C GLY A 313 -44.71 -32.09 28.19
N GLU A 314 -44.47 -33.32 28.65
CA GLU A 314 -43.17 -34.01 28.54
C GLU A 314 -42.77 -34.21 27.07
N ALA A 315 -43.71 -34.66 26.24
CA ALA A 315 -43.49 -34.79 24.79
C ALA A 315 -43.27 -33.42 24.12
N ARG A 316 -43.89 -32.34 24.61
CA ARG A 316 -43.66 -30.98 24.12
C ARG A 316 -42.28 -30.47 24.51
N ILE A 317 -41.84 -30.69 25.75
CA ILE A 317 -40.48 -30.32 26.19
C ILE A 317 -39.44 -31.13 25.41
N GLY A 318 -39.64 -32.44 25.23
CA GLY A 318 -38.79 -33.28 24.40
C GLY A 318 -38.70 -32.77 22.96
N ARG A 319 -39.84 -32.43 22.35
CA ARG A 319 -39.89 -31.81 21.01
C ARG A 319 -39.17 -30.47 20.96
N LEU A 320 -39.33 -29.59 21.95
CA LEU A 320 -38.66 -28.30 22.01
C LEU A 320 -37.15 -28.42 22.17
N LEU A 321 -36.66 -29.35 23.00
CA LEU A 321 -35.22 -29.60 23.16
C LEU A 321 -34.60 -30.18 21.89
N VAL A 322 -35.27 -31.13 21.24
CA VAL A 322 -34.84 -31.67 19.94
C VAL A 322 -34.85 -30.56 18.88
N GLN A 323 -35.89 -29.71 18.86
CA GLN A 323 -35.99 -28.59 17.93
C GLN A 323 -34.89 -27.55 18.16
N GLN A 324 -34.59 -27.19 19.42
CA GLN A 324 -33.52 -26.27 19.75
C GLN A 324 -32.15 -26.82 19.34
N ARG A 325 -31.88 -28.10 19.62
CA ARG A 325 -30.64 -28.77 19.19
C ARG A 325 -30.54 -28.83 17.66
N ALA A 326 -31.65 -29.12 16.97
CA ALA A 326 -31.70 -29.13 15.52
C ALA A 326 -31.45 -27.74 14.90
N ILE A 327 -31.97 -26.65 15.49
CA ILE A 327 -31.68 -25.28 15.03
C ILE A 327 -30.19 -24.96 15.21
N PHE A 328 -29.61 -25.33 16.35
CA PHE A 328 -28.20 -25.12 16.64
C PHE A 328 -27.30 -25.90 15.67
N ASP A 329 -27.56 -27.20 15.47
CA ASP A 329 -26.73 -28.08 14.64
C ASP A 329 -26.91 -27.88 13.13
N ASN A 330 -28.10 -27.48 12.65
CA ASN A 330 -28.35 -27.22 11.23
C ASN A 330 -28.05 -25.78 10.79
N ALA A 331 -27.57 -24.92 11.67
CA ALA A 331 -27.16 -23.58 11.28
C ALA A 331 -26.00 -23.62 10.28
N HIS A 332 -26.09 -22.88 9.17
CA HIS A 332 -25.01 -22.73 8.18
C HIS A 332 -23.87 -21.78 8.64
N VAL A 333 -23.74 -21.61 9.96
CA VAL A 333 -22.72 -20.79 10.62
C VAL A 333 -22.19 -21.57 11.81
N GLY A 334 -20.91 -21.40 12.12
CA GLY A 334 -20.33 -21.99 13.32
C GLY A 334 -20.87 -21.24 14.53
N ILE A 335 -21.41 -21.95 15.52
CA ILE A 335 -21.89 -21.34 16.75
C ILE A 335 -21.16 -22.00 17.90
N ILE A 336 -20.60 -21.20 18.80
CA ILE A 336 -20.08 -21.67 20.09
C ILE A 336 -20.71 -20.90 21.24
N PHE A 337 -20.85 -21.60 22.35
CA PHE A 337 -21.05 -21.00 23.66
C PHE A 337 -19.73 -21.05 24.41
N CYS A 338 -19.29 -19.93 24.96
CA CYS A 338 -18.05 -19.88 25.73
C CYS A 338 -18.19 -19.07 27.02
N ARG A 339 -17.40 -19.44 28.03
CA ARG A 339 -17.24 -18.68 29.26
C ARG A 339 -15.74 -18.54 29.53
N ASP A 340 -15.29 -17.33 29.83
CA ASP A 340 -13.86 -17.02 30.01
C ASP A 340 -12.96 -17.53 28.86
N ARG A 341 -13.48 -17.46 27.63
CA ARG A 341 -12.84 -17.95 26.39
C ARG A 341 -12.64 -19.47 26.31
N LEU A 342 -13.27 -20.24 27.20
CA LEU A 342 -13.38 -21.70 27.16
C LEU A 342 -14.65 -22.10 26.42
N ILE A 343 -14.53 -22.98 25.42
CA ILE A 343 -15.66 -23.47 24.63
C ILE A 343 -16.45 -24.48 25.47
N LEU A 344 -17.72 -24.19 25.74
CA LEU A 344 -18.62 -25.04 26.52
C LEU A 344 -19.51 -25.91 25.64
N ASP A 345 -19.96 -25.37 24.51
CA ASP A 345 -20.74 -26.09 23.51
C ASP A 345 -20.45 -25.51 22.12
N ALA A 346 -20.59 -26.33 21.10
CA ALA A 346 -20.34 -26.00 19.71
C ALA A 346 -21.27 -26.79 18.79
N ASN A 347 -21.68 -26.19 17.67
CA ASN A 347 -22.49 -26.88 16.67
C ASN A 347 -21.64 -27.64 15.65
N GLN A 348 -22.27 -28.54 14.88
CA GLN A 348 -21.58 -29.33 13.86
C GLN A 348 -20.85 -28.45 12.81
N HIS A 349 -21.45 -27.32 12.43
CA HIS A 349 -20.86 -26.44 11.43
C HIS A 349 -19.57 -25.76 11.91
N MET A 350 -19.45 -25.47 13.22
CA MET A 350 -18.20 -24.97 13.80
C MET A 350 -17.06 -25.95 13.63
N ALA A 351 -17.29 -27.24 13.89
CA ALA A 351 -16.30 -28.29 13.68
C ALA A 351 -15.90 -28.37 12.20
N ALA A 352 -16.87 -28.28 11.29
CA ALA A 352 -16.63 -28.33 9.84
C ALA A 352 -15.78 -27.14 9.33
N ILE A 353 -16.11 -25.90 9.72
CA ILE A 353 -15.36 -24.69 9.30
C ILE A 353 -13.88 -24.80 9.67
N PHE A 354 -13.59 -25.27 10.89
CA PHE A 354 -12.24 -25.31 11.44
C PHE A 354 -11.52 -26.65 11.27
N GLY A 355 -12.13 -27.64 10.62
CA GLY A 355 -11.50 -28.93 10.31
C GLY A 355 -11.38 -29.90 11.51
N PHE A 356 -12.29 -29.81 12.48
CA PHE A 356 -12.42 -30.78 13.57
C PHE A 356 -13.39 -31.91 13.19
N HIS A 357 -13.23 -33.11 13.75
CA HIS A 357 -14.05 -34.27 13.36
C HIS A 357 -15.48 -34.16 13.91
N SER A 358 -15.63 -33.59 15.11
CA SER A 358 -16.91 -33.38 15.77
C SER A 358 -16.84 -32.19 16.74
N PRO A 359 -17.99 -31.64 17.17
CA PRO A 359 -18.02 -30.59 18.17
C PRO A 359 -17.38 -30.98 19.51
N SER A 360 -17.37 -32.27 19.86
CA SER A 360 -16.73 -32.76 21.08
C SER A 360 -15.22 -32.50 21.11
N ASP A 361 -14.56 -32.39 19.96
CA ASP A 361 -13.13 -32.05 19.89
C ASP A 361 -12.86 -30.58 20.30
N LEU A 362 -13.88 -29.72 20.19
CA LEU A 362 -13.80 -28.29 20.52
C LEU A 362 -14.21 -28.01 21.97
N ILE A 363 -15.13 -28.79 22.53
CA ILE A 363 -15.64 -28.60 23.89
C ILE A 363 -14.50 -28.79 24.91
N GLY A 364 -14.37 -27.83 25.83
CA GLY A 364 -13.31 -27.80 26.84
C GLY A 364 -11.99 -27.19 26.37
N GLN A 365 -11.86 -26.84 25.10
CA GLN A 365 -10.68 -26.12 24.60
C GLN A 365 -10.82 -24.61 24.79
N ARG A 366 -9.69 -23.92 24.85
CA ARG A 366 -9.65 -22.46 24.79
C ARG A 366 -9.77 -22.00 23.33
N THR A 367 -10.33 -20.82 23.13
CA THR A 367 -10.47 -20.25 21.77
C THR A 367 -9.14 -19.84 21.12
N ASP A 368 -8.01 -19.94 21.83
CA ASP A 368 -6.67 -19.66 21.30
C ASP A 368 -6.29 -20.60 20.14
N ILE A 369 -6.79 -21.83 20.13
CA ILE A 369 -6.62 -22.80 19.03
C ILE A 369 -7.15 -22.31 17.68
N LEU A 370 -8.01 -21.28 17.68
CA LEU A 370 -8.61 -20.71 16.47
C LEU A 370 -7.79 -19.54 15.91
N TYR A 371 -6.77 -19.07 16.63
CA TYR A 371 -5.95 -17.92 16.23
C TYR A 371 -4.62 -18.37 15.64
N PRO A 372 -4.04 -17.64 14.67
CA PRO A 372 -2.77 -18.02 14.05
C PRO A 372 -1.60 -18.08 15.04
N SER A 373 -1.64 -17.26 16.08
CA SER A 373 -0.61 -17.21 17.12
C SER A 373 -1.21 -16.79 18.46
N HIS A 374 -0.46 -17.06 19.54
CA HIS A 374 -0.84 -16.59 20.88
C HIS A 374 -0.84 -15.04 20.96
N ALA A 375 0.02 -14.37 20.19
CA ALA A 375 0.03 -12.91 20.11
C ALA A 375 -1.27 -12.37 19.51
N ASP A 376 -1.75 -12.97 18.41
CA ASP A 376 -3.03 -12.59 17.77
C ASP A 376 -4.22 -12.84 18.71
N TYR A 377 -4.20 -13.94 19.47
CA TYR A 377 -5.21 -14.22 20.49
C TYR A 377 -5.27 -13.15 21.59
N LEU A 378 -4.13 -12.60 22.01
CA LEU A 378 -4.06 -11.54 23.01
C LEU A 378 -4.46 -10.17 22.43
N GLU A 379 -3.96 -9.83 21.25
CA GLU A 379 -4.19 -8.53 20.63
C GLU A 379 -5.60 -8.44 20.02
N VAL A 380 -5.87 -9.27 19.03
CA VAL A 380 -7.13 -9.27 18.27
C VAL A 380 -8.25 -9.81 19.15
N GLY A 381 -8.03 -10.97 19.78
CA GLY A 381 -8.98 -11.54 20.74
C GLY A 381 -9.21 -10.62 21.96
N GLY A 382 -8.17 -9.96 22.47
CA GLY A 382 -8.27 -8.94 23.52
C GLY A 382 -9.22 -7.80 23.17
N ARG A 383 -9.08 -7.24 21.97
CA ARG A 383 -9.97 -6.18 21.48
C ARG A 383 -11.42 -6.64 21.38
N ILE A 384 -11.65 -7.79 20.75
CA ILE A 384 -12.99 -8.38 20.53
C ILE A 384 -13.76 -8.57 21.85
N TYR A 385 -13.12 -9.17 22.86
CA TYR A 385 -13.77 -9.39 24.15
C TYR A 385 -13.92 -8.09 24.96
N ARG A 386 -13.05 -7.09 24.74
CA ARG A 386 -13.20 -5.76 25.34
C ARG A 386 -14.39 -5.00 24.74
N ASP A 387 -14.57 -5.09 23.42
CA ASP A 387 -15.73 -4.53 22.73
C ASP A 387 -17.02 -5.20 23.21
N LEU A 388 -17.01 -6.54 23.34
CA LEU A 388 -18.14 -7.29 23.91
C LEU A 388 -18.49 -6.83 25.34
N ALA A 389 -17.49 -6.67 26.22
CA ALA A 389 -17.70 -6.26 27.61
C ALA A 389 -18.17 -4.80 27.75
N SER A 390 -17.72 -3.91 26.87
CA SER A 390 -18.05 -2.48 26.93
C SER A 390 -19.33 -2.11 26.19
N ARG A 391 -19.63 -2.76 25.06
CA ARG A 391 -20.76 -2.42 24.18
C ARG A 391 -21.91 -3.43 24.22
N GLY A 392 -21.71 -4.59 24.85
CA GLY A 392 -22.69 -5.69 24.86
C GLY A 392 -22.79 -6.47 23.54
N TYR A 393 -21.95 -6.15 22.54
CA TYR A 393 -21.79 -6.91 21.31
C TYR A 393 -20.39 -6.67 20.72
N SER A 394 -19.88 -7.62 19.94
CA SER A 394 -18.67 -7.44 19.13
C SER A 394 -18.89 -8.03 17.75
N GLU A 395 -18.44 -7.35 16.71
CA GLU A 395 -18.51 -7.84 15.33
C GLU A 395 -17.24 -7.44 14.56
N GLY A 396 -16.75 -8.31 13.69
CA GLY A 396 -15.66 -7.98 12.79
C GLY A 396 -15.16 -9.16 11.96
N ASP A 397 -14.42 -8.83 10.90
CA ASP A 397 -13.75 -9.80 10.05
C ASP A 397 -12.34 -10.06 10.60
N ILE A 398 -12.04 -11.32 10.91
CA ILE A 398 -10.81 -11.73 11.60
C ILE A 398 -10.17 -12.89 10.86
N ARG A 399 -8.85 -12.87 10.79
CA ARG A 399 -8.07 -13.99 10.29
C ARG A 399 -7.85 -15.01 11.41
N MET A 400 -8.24 -16.23 11.14
CA MET A 400 -8.16 -17.38 12.04
C MET A 400 -7.41 -18.54 11.35
N VAL A 401 -7.22 -19.66 12.04
CA VAL A 401 -6.61 -20.88 11.49
C VAL A 401 -7.47 -22.11 11.74
N ARG A 402 -7.49 -23.04 10.78
CA ARG A 402 -8.06 -24.38 10.95
C ARG A 402 -7.10 -25.25 11.77
N LYS A 403 -7.58 -26.43 12.19
CA LYS A 403 -6.80 -27.42 12.95
C LYS A 403 -5.49 -27.84 12.25
N ASP A 404 -5.47 -27.86 10.92
CA ASP A 404 -4.29 -28.18 10.11
C ASP A 404 -3.31 -26.99 9.92
N GLY A 405 -3.64 -25.82 10.46
CA GLY A 405 -2.88 -24.59 10.32
C GLY A 405 -3.23 -23.75 9.09
N SER A 406 -4.14 -24.20 8.22
CA SER A 406 -4.56 -23.42 7.06
C SER A 406 -5.30 -22.15 7.49
N PRO A 407 -4.97 -20.98 6.91
CA PRO A 407 -5.63 -19.73 7.28
C PRO A 407 -7.07 -19.68 6.72
N LEU A 408 -7.95 -19.01 7.45
CA LEU A 408 -9.30 -18.68 7.00
C LEU A 408 -9.73 -17.30 7.50
N TRP A 409 -10.62 -16.65 6.76
CA TRP A 409 -11.26 -15.40 7.17
C TRP A 409 -12.64 -15.70 7.74
N ILE A 410 -12.86 -15.26 8.97
CA ILE A 410 -14.13 -15.40 9.70
C ILE A 410 -14.75 -14.03 9.89
N ARG A 411 -16.02 -13.89 9.51
CA ARG A 411 -16.88 -12.86 10.09
C ARG A 411 -17.39 -13.37 11.44
N LEU A 412 -16.93 -12.73 12.51
CA LEU A 412 -17.25 -13.09 13.88
C LEU A 412 -18.27 -12.10 14.43
N SER A 413 -19.32 -12.61 15.07
CA SER A 413 -20.26 -11.81 15.85
C SER A 413 -20.48 -12.45 17.22
N GLY A 414 -20.43 -11.67 18.29
CA GLY A 414 -20.57 -12.15 19.66
C GLY A 414 -21.52 -11.32 20.50
N ARG A 415 -22.27 -11.98 21.39
CA ARG A 415 -23.15 -11.35 22.39
C ARG A 415 -23.08 -12.09 23.73
N PRO A 416 -23.22 -11.40 24.88
CA PRO A 416 -23.36 -12.05 26.17
C PRO A 416 -24.72 -12.77 26.25
N LEU A 417 -24.75 -13.93 26.94
CA LEU A 417 -25.99 -14.68 27.21
C LEU A 417 -26.90 -13.91 28.17
N ASP A 418 -26.32 -13.32 29.20
CA ASP A 418 -26.96 -12.40 30.11
C ASP A 418 -25.95 -11.30 30.47
N ALA A 419 -26.37 -10.05 30.25
CA ALA A 419 -25.54 -8.87 30.45
C ALA A 419 -25.22 -8.58 31.93
N ARG A 420 -25.91 -9.23 32.89
CA ARG A 420 -25.78 -8.95 34.33
C ARG A 420 -25.06 -10.03 35.13
N SER A 421 -25.03 -11.28 34.66
CA SER A 421 -24.62 -12.44 35.46
C SER A 421 -23.26 -13.04 35.09
N GLY A 422 -22.67 -12.66 33.94
CA GLY A 422 -21.39 -13.24 33.50
C GLY A 422 -21.48 -14.71 33.09
N GLU A 423 -22.69 -15.20 32.77
CA GLU A 423 -22.97 -16.60 32.44
C GLU A 423 -22.30 -17.12 31.13
N GLY A 424 -21.68 -16.22 30.37
CA GLY A 424 -20.92 -16.55 29.16
C GLY A 424 -21.35 -15.72 27.95
N SER A 425 -20.85 -16.08 26.77
CA SER A 425 -21.17 -15.43 25.50
C SER A 425 -21.39 -16.44 24.39
N ILE A 426 -22.27 -16.08 23.45
CA ILE A 426 -22.48 -16.79 22.20
C ILE A 426 -21.66 -16.11 21.12
N TRP A 427 -20.97 -16.90 20.32
CA TRP A 427 -20.23 -16.42 19.15
C TRP A 427 -20.66 -17.16 17.90
N VAL A 428 -20.87 -16.39 16.83
CA VAL A 428 -21.26 -16.87 15.50
C VAL A 428 -20.11 -16.60 14.53
N PHE A 429 -19.73 -17.63 13.77
CA PHE A 429 -18.61 -17.69 12.85
C PHE A 429 -19.14 -17.96 11.44
N SER A 430 -18.85 -17.06 10.51
CA SER A 430 -19.15 -17.27 9.08
C SER A 430 -17.85 -17.25 8.29
N ASP A 431 -17.54 -18.34 7.57
CA ASP A 431 -16.38 -18.42 6.69
C ASP A 431 -16.62 -17.57 5.43
N ILE A 432 -15.86 -16.48 5.31
CA ILE A 432 -15.92 -15.54 4.19
C ILE A 432 -14.70 -15.66 3.27
N THR A 433 -13.87 -16.68 3.44
CA THR A 433 -12.60 -16.85 2.71
C THR A 433 -12.82 -16.85 1.20
N ARG A 434 -13.71 -17.71 0.70
CA ARG A 434 -14.03 -17.82 -0.74
C ARG A 434 -14.57 -16.51 -1.34
N GLN A 435 -15.42 -15.80 -0.60
CA GLN A 435 -16.00 -14.54 -1.07
C GLN A 435 -14.92 -13.47 -1.17
N ARG A 436 -14.01 -13.37 -0.18
CA ARG A 436 -12.90 -12.42 -0.23
C ARG A 436 -11.89 -12.77 -1.32
N GLU A 437 -11.60 -14.05 -1.54
CA GLU A 437 -10.73 -14.50 -2.64
C GLU A 437 -11.30 -14.12 -4.01
N GLN A 438 -12.61 -14.34 -4.23
CA GLN A 438 -13.28 -13.94 -5.48
C GLN A 438 -13.28 -12.42 -5.68
N HIS A 439 -13.56 -11.66 -4.63
CA HIS A 439 -13.51 -10.21 -4.69
C HIS A 439 -12.09 -9.70 -5.00
N ALA A 440 -11.09 -10.22 -4.29
CA ALA A 440 -9.69 -9.87 -4.51
C ALA A 440 -9.21 -10.27 -5.91
N GLN A 441 -9.67 -11.40 -6.46
CA GLN A 441 -9.38 -11.81 -7.84
C GLN A 441 -9.99 -10.85 -8.86
N LEU A 442 -11.24 -10.40 -8.66
CA LEU A 442 -11.89 -9.42 -9.53
C LEU A 442 -11.20 -8.06 -9.46
N GLU A 443 -10.87 -7.58 -8.25
CA GLU A 443 -10.12 -6.34 -8.05
C GLU A 443 -8.73 -6.42 -8.69
N LEU A 444 -8.02 -7.53 -8.51
CA LEU A 444 -6.72 -7.75 -9.14
C LEU A 444 -6.84 -7.78 -10.66
N ALA A 445 -7.85 -8.45 -11.21
CA ALA A 445 -8.08 -8.49 -12.66
C ALA A 445 -8.36 -7.08 -13.23
N GLN A 446 -9.19 -6.28 -12.56
CA GLN A 446 -9.42 -4.88 -12.94
C GLN A 446 -8.17 -4.02 -12.82
N LEU A 447 -7.36 -4.24 -11.78
CA LEU A 447 -6.12 -3.52 -11.55
C LEU A 447 -5.09 -3.87 -12.64
N VAL A 448 -4.92 -5.16 -12.98
CA VAL A 448 -4.08 -5.62 -14.09
C VAL A 448 -4.58 -5.05 -15.42
N PHE A 449 -5.89 -5.07 -15.67
CA PHE A 449 -6.47 -4.49 -16.88
C PHE A 449 -6.17 -2.99 -16.99
N ASN A 450 -6.40 -2.23 -15.92
CA ASN A 450 -6.26 -0.77 -15.91
C ASN A 450 -4.82 -0.27 -15.79
N HIS A 451 -3.92 -1.03 -15.18
CA HIS A 451 -2.51 -0.67 -14.98
C HIS A 451 -1.54 -1.40 -15.92
N SER A 452 -2.04 -2.14 -16.92
CA SER A 452 -1.18 -2.65 -17.99
C SER A 452 -0.57 -1.48 -18.76
N ASN A 453 0.72 -1.60 -19.10
CA ASN A 453 1.39 -0.67 -20.01
C ASN A 453 0.98 -0.87 -21.48
N GLU A 454 0.35 -2.01 -21.79
CA GLU A 454 -0.24 -2.27 -23.10
C GLU A 454 -1.68 -1.80 -23.15
N ALA A 455 -2.05 -1.17 -24.27
CA ALA A 455 -3.44 -0.81 -24.53
C ALA A 455 -4.28 -2.07 -24.72
N LEU A 456 -5.30 -2.23 -23.89
CA LEU A 456 -6.28 -3.30 -23.99
C LEU A 456 -7.60 -2.72 -24.48
N MET A 457 -8.21 -3.42 -25.43
CA MET A 457 -9.50 -3.08 -26.03
C MET A 457 -10.30 -4.36 -26.22
N VAL A 458 -11.54 -4.36 -25.74
CA VAL A 458 -12.49 -5.48 -25.93
C VAL A 458 -13.65 -4.97 -26.77
N THR A 459 -14.04 -5.75 -27.77
CA THR A 459 -15.21 -5.47 -28.61
C THR A 459 -16.23 -6.60 -28.50
N ASP A 460 -17.48 -6.27 -28.82
CA ASP A 460 -18.55 -7.25 -29.04
C ASP A 460 -18.34 -8.08 -30.33
N ALA A 461 -19.28 -8.99 -30.61
CA ALA A 461 -19.31 -9.82 -31.82
C ALA A 461 -19.46 -9.01 -33.13
N ASP A 462 -20.03 -7.80 -33.07
CA ASP A 462 -20.17 -6.87 -34.20
C ASP A 462 -18.97 -5.92 -34.34
N ASN A 463 -17.89 -6.18 -33.58
CA ASN A 463 -16.66 -5.40 -33.55
C ASN A 463 -16.88 -3.93 -33.11
N ARG A 464 -17.77 -3.71 -32.14
CA ARG A 464 -17.96 -2.44 -31.43
C ARG A 464 -17.27 -2.49 -30.08
N ILE A 465 -16.53 -1.43 -29.75
CA ILE A 465 -15.73 -1.35 -28.53
C ILE A 465 -16.64 -1.30 -27.30
N GLU A 466 -16.51 -2.27 -26.41
CA GLU A 466 -17.24 -2.34 -25.14
C GLU A 466 -16.40 -1.86 -23.95
N SER A 467 -15.09 -2.05 -24.01
CA SER A 467 -14.18 -1.57 -22.96
C SER A 467 -12.78 -1.29 -23.48
N VAL A 468 -12.12 -0.33 -22.84
CA VAL A 468 -10.71 0.01 -23.07
C VAL A 468 -10.05 0.31 -21.73
N ASN A 469 -8.77 0.03 -21.60
CA ASN A 469 -8.01 0.39 -20.40
C ASN A 469 -7.39 1.79 -20.47
N SER A 470 -6.69 2.19 -19.41
CA SER A 470 -6.04 3.51 -19.34
C SER A 470 -4.93 3.68 -20.39
N ALA A 471 -4.15 2.63 -20.66
CA ALA A 471 -3.07 2.66 -21.65
C ALA A 471 -3.59 2.86 -23.08
N PHE A 472 -4.79 2.34 -23.43
CA PHE A 472 -5.44 2.66 -24.69
C PHE A 472 -5.62 4.16 -24.86
N THR A 473 -6.11 4.84 -23.81
CA THR A 473 -6.31 6.29 -23.85
C THR A 473 -4.98 7.02 -23.97
N ALA A 474 -3.96 6.60 -23.22
CA ALA A 474 -2.63 7.19 -23.27
C ALA A 474 -1.95 7.05 -24.65
N ILE A 475 -2.09 5.90 -25.30
CA ILE A 475 -1.45 5.60 -26.59
C ILE A 475 -2.22 6.21 -27.76
N THR A 476 -3.55 6.18 -27.75
CA THR A 476 -4.37 6.61 -28.89
C THR A 476 -4.83 8.06 -28.81
N GLY A 477 -4.85 8.64 -27.60
CA GLY A 477 -5.38 9.97 -27.30
C GLY A 477 -6.90 10.05 -27.23
N TYR A 478 -7.61 8.95 -27.47
CA TYR A 478 -9.07 8.88 -27.34
C TYR A 478 -9.48 8.44 -25.95
N GLY A 479 -10.35 9.21 -25.29
CA GLY A 479 -10.93 8.80 -24.01
C GLY A 479 -11.94 7.67 -24.21
N ALA A 480 -12.11 6.82 -23.19
CA ALA A 480 -13.04 5.68 -23.22
C ALA A 480 -14.45 6.09 -23.70
N ALA A 481 -15.03 7.14 -23.12
CA ALA A 481 -16.37 7.64 -23.48
C ALA A 481 -16.51 8.04 -24.97
N GLU A 482 -15.41 8.36 -25.66
CA GLU A 482 -15.43 8.76 -27.06
C GLU A 482 -15.44 7.55 -28.01
N VAL A 483 -14.98 6.39 -27.56
CA VAL A 483 -14.78 5.19 -28.39
C VAL A 483 -15.75 4.06 -28.09
N LEU A 484 -16.33 4.03 -26.89
CA LEU A 484 -17.35 3.05 -26.53
C LEU A 484 -18.52 3.04 -27.55
N GLY A 485 -18.90 1.85 -28.00
CA GLY A 485 -19.92 1.58 -29.02
C GLY A 485 -19.49 1.83 -30.48
N LYS A 486 -18.28 2.35 -30.71
CA LYS A 486 -17.72 2.60 -32.06
C LYS A 486 -16.86 1.43 -32.52
N SER A 487 -16.63 1.35 -33.83
CA SER A 487 -15.72 0.37 -34.42
C SER A 487 -14.26 0.81 -34.23
N PRO A 488 -13.29 -0.11 -33.99
CA PRO A 488 -11.86 0.19 -33.94
C PRO A 488 -11.27 0.90 -35.18
N SER A 489 -12.03 0.95 -36.28
CA SER A 489 -11.69 1.71 -37.48
C SER A 489 -11.44 3.20 -37.25
N VAL A 490 -11.83 3.78 -36.10
CA VAL A 490 -11.46 5.17 -35.72
C VAL A 490 -9.95 5.39 -35.70
N LEU A 491 -9.16 4.33 -35.43
CA LEU A 491 -7.70 4.39 -35.36
C LEU A 491 -7.02 4.23 -36.73
N LYS A 492 -7.77 3.90 -37.78
CA LYS A 492 -7.21 3.52 -39.09
C LYS A 492 -6.37 4.65 -39.71
N SER A 493 -5.12 4.35 -40.05
CA SER A 493 -4.21 5.31 -40.70
C SER A 493 -4.47 5.50 -42.19
N GLY A 494 -4.94 4.47 -42.89
CA GLY A 494 -5.03 4.45 -44.36
C GLY A 494 -3.71 4.09 -45.07
N GLN A 495 -2.65 3.72 -44.35
CA GLN A 495 -1.37 3.27 -44.93
C GLN A 495 -1.41 1.82 -45.42
N HIS A 496 -2.31 1.01 -44.88
CA HIS A 496 -2.48 -0.39 -45.24
C HIS A 496 -3.60 -0.56 -46.27
N ASP A 497 -3.38 -1.43 -47.24
CA ASP A 497 -4.30 -1.71 -48.32
C ASP A 497 -5.51 -2.56 -47.85
N PRO A 498 -6.59 -2.65 -48.63
CA PRO A 498 -7.73 -3.51 -48.27
C PRO A 498 -7.36 -4.99 -48.14
N GLY A 499 -6.35 -5.46 -48.89
CA GLY A 499 -5.86 -6.84 -48.84
C GLY A 499 -5.31 -7.22 -47.47
N PHE A 500 -4.54 -6.33 -46.84
CA PHE A 500 -4.02 -6.51 -45.48
C PHE A 500 -5.14 -6.76 -44.45
N TYR A 501 -6.17 -5.90 -44.44
CA TYR A 501 -7.28 -6.06 -43.48
C TYR A 501 -8.10 -7.32 -43.74
N LYS A 502 -8.26 -7.73 -45.00
CA LYS A 502 -8.90 -8.99 -45.34
C LYS A 502 -8.13 -10.17 -44.75
N ALA A 503 -6.82 -10.22 -44.93
CA ALA A 503 -5.98 -11.27 -44.36
C ALA A 503 -6.03 -11.31 -42.82
N LEU A 504 -6.12 -10.15 -42.16
CA LEU A 504 -6.32 -10.07 -40.71
C LEU A 504 -7.64 -10.74 -40.28
N TRP A 505 -8.74 -10.41 -40.96
CA TRP A 505 -10.05 -10.99 -40.64
C TRP A 505 -10.13 -12.49 -40.95
N ASP A 506 -9.57 -12.92 -42.09
CA ASP A 506 -9.50 -14.33 -42.47
C ASP A 506 -8.74 -15.14 -41.40
N ALA A 507 -7.65 -14.60 -40.85
CA ALA A 507 -6.89 -15.23 -39.76
C ALA A 507 -7.67 -15.31 -38.44
N LEU A 508 -8.44 -14.27 -38.09
CA LEU A 508 -9.30 -14.31 -36.90
C LEU A 508 -10.43 -15.32 -37.04
N GLU A 509 -10.96 -15.53 -38.24
CA GLU A 509 -12.02 -16.51 -38.49
C GLU A 509 -11.49 -17.96 -38.45
N GLN A 510 -10.26 -18.19 -38.94
CA GLN A 510 -9.66 -19.53 -39.01
C GLN A 510 -8.92 -19.96 -37.74
N ASP A 511 -8.13 -19.06 -37.15
CA ASP A 511 -7.15 -19.38 -36.10
C ASP A 511 -7.49 -18.77 -34.73
N ASP A 512 -8.60 -18.02 -34.62
CA ASP A 512 -9.01 -17.26 -33.42
C ASP A 512 -7.91 -16.30 -32.89
N ARG A 513 -6.93 -15.96 -33.74
CA ARG A 513 -5.77 -15.13 -33.41
C ARG A 513 -5.29 -14.37 -34.64
N TRP A 514 -4.87 -13.13 -34.40
CA TRP A 514 -3.99 -12.42 -35.32
C TRP A 514 -2.93 -11.65 -34.53
N GLU A 515 -1.72 -11.54 -35.07
CA GLU A 515 -0.68 -10.67 -34.53
C GLU A 515 0.16 -10.06 -35.64
N GLY A 516 0.55 -8.80 -35.47
CA GLY A 516 1.41 -8.13 -36.43
C GLY A 516 1.60 -6.65 -36.17
N GLU A 517 2.46 -6.05 -36.99
CA GLU A 517 2.66 -4.61 -37.01
C GLU A 517 1.56 -3.94 -37.85
N ILE A 518 0.97 -2.88 -37.30
CA ILE A 518 0.03 -2.02 -38.01
C ILE A 518 0.38 -0.56 -37.73
N VAL A 519 0.12 0.31 -38.70
CA VAL A 519 0.30 1.76 -38.53
C VAL A 519 -1.08 2.34 -38.31
N ASP A 520 -1.26 3.00 -37.18
CA ASP A 520 -2.52 3.66 -36.81
C ASP A 520 -2.33 5.16 -36.65
N ARG A 521 -3.45 5.85 -36.46
CA ARG A 521 -3.54 7.29 -36.35
C ARG A 521 -3.99 7.67 -34.95
N HIS A 522 -3.15 8.42 -34.27
CA HIS A 522 -3.47 9.06 -33.00
C HIS A 522 -4.56 10.12 -33.19
N LYS A 523 -5.35 10.43 -32.15
CA LYS A 523 -6.40 11.47 -32.21
C LYS A 523 -5.91 12.84 -32.72
N SER A 524 -4.65 13.19 -32.47
CA SER A 524 -4.01 14.42 -32.98
C SER A 524 -3.68 14.39 -34.48
N GLY A 525 -3.87 13.26 -35.16
CA GLY A 525 -3.50 13.05 -36.56
C GLY A 525 -2.12 12.43 -36.78
N ARG A 526 -1.28 12.32 -35.74
CA ARG A 526 0.05 11.68 -35.80
C ARG A 526 -0.08 10.20 -36.15
N LEU A 527 0.69 9.74 -37.14
CA LEU A 527 0.81 8.31 -37.44
C LEU A 527 1.80 7.66 -36.49
N TYR A 528 1.50 6.45 -36.01
CA TYR A 528 2.40 5.69 -35.16
C TYR A 528 2.32 4.19 -35.48
N PRO A 529 3.45 3.48 -35.57
CA PRO A 529 3.47 2.03 -35.66
C PRO A 529 3.11 1.42 -34.30
N LYS A 530 2.25 0.41 -34.31
CA LYS A 530 1.91 -0.39 -33.14
C LYS A 530 2.06 -1.87 -33.43
N TRP A 531 2.46 -2.63 -32.42
CA TRP A 531 2.32 -4.08 -32.45
C TRP A 531 0.94 -4.43 -31.91
N LEU A 532 0.13 -5.13 -32.69
CA LEU A 532 -1.26 -5.46 -32.36
C LEU A 532 -1.44 -6.97 -32.33
N THR A 533 -2.01 -7.47 -31.23
CA THR A 533 -2.45 -8.85 -31.06
C THR A 533 -3.95 -8.85 -30.84
N ILE A 534 -4.67 -9.72 -31.52
CA ILE A 534 -6.12 -9.90 -31.39
C ILE A 534 -6.41 -11.37 -31.11
N ARG A 535 -7.28 -11.64 -30.14
CA ARG A 535 -7.80 -12.96 -29.80
C ARG A 535 -9.32 -12.97 -29.88
N VAL A 536 -9.88 -14.05 -30.39
CA VAL A 536 -11.33 -14.27 -30.43
C VAL A 536 -11.76 -15.06 -29.20
N VAL A 537 -12.79 -14.58 -28.51
CA VAL A 537 -13.44 -15.29 -27.40
C VAL A 537 -14.79 -15.78 -27.91
N ARG A 538 -15.03 -17.09 -27.84
CA ARG A 538 -16.26 -17.73 -28.32
C ARG A 538 -17.14 -18.20 -27.16
N ASN A 539 -18.45 -18.19 -27.40
CA ASN A 539 -19.43 -18.81 -26.53
C ASN A 539 -19.35 -20.35 -26.62
N PRO A 540 -19.93 -21.09 -25.66
CA PRO A 540 -19.99 -22.56 -25.72
C PRO A 540 -20.66 -23.13 -26.97
N ASP A 541 -21.49 -22.35 -27.67
CA ASP A 541 -22.14 -22.71 -28.93
C ASP A 541 -21.28 -22.45 -30.18
N GLY A 542 -20.06 -21.95 -30.02
CA GLY A 542 -19.12 -21.65 -31.10
C GLY A 542 -19.27 -20.25 -31.73
N SER A 543 -20.32 -19.50 -31.36
CA SER A 543 -20.49 -18.11 -31.81
C SER A 543 -19.41 -17.20 -31.20
N VAL A 544 -19.03 -16.14 -31.92
CA VAL A 544 -18.10 -15.14 -31.37
C VAL A 544 -18.82 -14.38 -30.26
N ALA A 545 -18.21 -14.32 -29.09
CA ALA A 545 -18.66 -13.49 -27.99
C ALA A 545 -17.98 -12.11 -28.05
N HIS A 546 -16.64 -12.10 -28.11
CA HIS A 546 -15.85 -10.86 -28.04
C HIS A 546 -14.54 -10.98 -28.83
N TYR A 547 -13.98 -9.84 -29.25
CA TYR A 547 -12.59 -9.75 -29.68
C TYR A 547 -11.78 -9.00 -28.63
N VAL A 548 -10.66 -9.58 -28.20
CA VAL A 548 -9.74 -8.98 -27.24
C VAL A 548 -8.47 -8.57 -27.97
N ALA A 549 -8.26 -7.27 -28.06
CA ALA A 549 -7.10 -6.66 -28.70
C ALA A 549 -6.14 -6.09 -27.65
N ALA A 550 -4.86 -6.41 -27.78
CA ALA A 550 -3.76 -5.82 -27.02
C ALA A 550 -2.78 -5.16 -27.98
N PHE A 551 -2.35 -3.91 -27.71
CA PHE A 551 -1.34 -3.26 -28.53
C PHE A 551 -0.41 -2.33 -27.76
N SER A 552 0.81 -2.17 -28.29
CA SER A 552 1.82 -1.25 -27.78
C SER A 552 2.35 -0.35 -28.90
N ASP A 553 2.66 0.90 -28.55
CA ASP A 553 3.33 1.84 -29.46
C ASP A 553 4.82 1.44 -29.57
N ILE A 554 5.25 1.06 -30.76
CA ILE A 554 6.63 0.65 -31.03
C ILE A 554 7.49 1.76 -31.63
N SER A 555 6.99 3.01 -31.63
CA SER A 555 7.71 4.18 -32.17
C SER A 555 9.09 4.35 -31.52
N ALA A 556 9.16 4.27 -30.19
CA ALA A 556 10.42 4.41 -29.46
C ALA A 556 11.41 3.29 -29.79
N ARG A 557 10.92 2.05 -29.92
CA ARG A 557 11.74 0.90 -30.29
C ARG A 557 12.32 1.07 -31.70
N LYS A 558 11.48 1.44 -32.68
CA LYS A 558 11.94 1.69 -34.05
C LYS A 558 12.90 2.86 -34.16
N ALA A 559 12.69 3.93 -33.40
CA ALA A 559 13.62 5.05 -33.34
C ALA A 559 14.97 4.63 -32.75
N ALA A 560 14.97 3.82 -31.69
CA ALA A 560 16.19 3.27 -31.10
C ALA A 560 16.91 2.31 -32.05
N GLU A 561 16.19 1.41 -32.74
CA GLU A 561 16.75 0.52 -33.76
C GLU A 561 17.40 1.32 -34.90
N ALA A 562 16.72 2.34 -35.42
CA ALA A 562 17.24 3.22 -36.45
C ALA A 562 18.48 4.00 -35.96
N GLN A 563 18.47 4.47 -34.71
CA GLN A 563 19.62 5.15 -34.11
C GLN A 563 20.81 4.21 -33.92
N ILE A 564 20.58 2.97 -33.49
CA ILE A 564 21.62 1.93 -33.38
C ILE A 564 22.22 1.64 -34.76
N GLN A 565 21.38 1.49 -35.79
CA GLN A 565 21.83 1.31 -37.17
C GLN A 565 22.65 2.51 -37.66
N TYR A 566 22.20 3.73 -37.35
CA TYR A 566 22.95 4.94 -37.68
C TYR A 566 24.33 4.99 -36.98
N MET A 567 24.38 4.73 -35.67
CA MET A 567 25.63 4.69 -34.89
C MET A 567 26.56 3.55 -35.31
N ALA A 568 26.03 2.44 -35.84
CA ALA A 568 26.84 1.35 -36.37
C ALA A 568 27.65 1.77 -37.62
N HIS A 569 27.21 2.82 -38.34
CA HIS A 569 27.83 3.29 -39.58
C HIS A 569 28.43 4.70 -39.49
N HIS A 570 28.22 5.43 -38.39
CA HIS A 570 28.69 6.81 -38.19
C HIS A 570 29.49 6.96 -36.89
N ASP A 571 30.43 7.92 -36.86
CA ASP A 571 31.14 8.34 -35.65
C ASP A 571 30.19 9.13 -34.74
N ALA A 572 30.11 8.74 -33.46
CA ALA A 572 29.12 9.26 -32.53
C ALA A 572 29.30 10.75 -32.21
N LEU A 573 30.53 11.27 -32.29
CA LEU A 573 30.82 12.68 -32.01
C LEU A 573 30.60 13.55 -33.26
N THR A 574 31.23 13.21 -34.38
CA THR A 574 31.27 14.08 -35.57
C THR A 574 30.11 13.83 -36.55
N GLY A 575 29.40 12.71 -36.43
CA GLY A 575 28.37 12.28 -37.38
C GLY A 575 28.94 11.83 -38.74
N LEU A 576 30.26 11.88 -38.93
CA LEU A 576 30.91 11.40 -40.15
C LEU A 576 30.79 9.89 -40.30
N PRO A 577 30.82 9.34 -41.52
CA PRO A 577 31.03 7.92 -41.76
C PRO A 577 32.14 7.35 -40.89
N ASN A 578 31.89 6.22 -40.24
CA ASN A 578 32.93 5.46 -39.54
C ASN A 578 33.66 4.51 -40.51
N ARG A 579 34.58 3.70 -39.98
CA ARG A 579 35.38 2.77 -40.79
C ARG A 579 34.54 1.80 -41.65
N ILE A 580 33.37 1.37 -41.17
CA ILE A 580 32.50 0.42 -41.89
C ILE A 580 31.91 1.12 -43.12
N LEU A 581 31.29 2.29 -42.93
CA LEU A 581 30.68 3.04 -44.03
C LEU A 581 31.74 3.62 -45.00
N LEU A 582 32.93 3.96 -44.50
CA LEU A 582 34.05 4.38 -45.33
C LEU A 582 34.49 3.28 -46.30
N ARG A 583 34.61 2.04 -45.84
CA ARG A 583 35.00 0.91 -46.70
C ARG A 583 33.97 0.68 -47.80
N ASP A 584 32.70 0.67 -47.44
CA ASP A 584 31.59 0.54 -48.39
C ASP A 584 31.65 1.63 -49.47
N ARG A 585 31.80 2.89 -49.06
CA ARG A 585 31.95 4.02 -49.99
C ARG A 585 33.20 3.92 -50.85
N PHE A 586 34.31 3.44 -50.31
CA PHE A 586 35.53 3.18 -51.09
C PHE A 586 35.29 2.14 -52.18
N GLU A 587 34.65 1.01 -51.86
CA GLU A 587 34.38 -0.05 -52.82
C GLU A 587 33.50 0.47 -53.98
N HIS A 588 32.46 1.23 -53.66
CA HIS A 588 31.62 1.90 -54.65
C HIS A 588 32.38 2.92 -55.51
N ALA A 589 33.16 3.80 -54.88
CA ALA A 589 33.92 4.85 -55.58
C ALA A 589 35.03 4.26 -56.47
N SER A 590 35.77 3.25 -55.97
CA SER A 590 36.83 2.57 -56.69
C SER A 590 36.30 1.88 -57.95
N GLN A 591 35.20 1.12 -57.84
CA GLN A 591 34.56 0.48 -58.99
C GLN A 591 34.06 1.48 -60.02
N ARG A 592 33.49 2.62 -59.56
CA ARG A 592 33.03 3.68 -60.45
C ARG A 592 34.20 4.35 -61.18
N SER A 593 35.27 4.66 -60.47
CA SER A 593 36.48 5.28 -61.02
C SER A 593 37.15 4.39 -62.06
N LEU A 594 37.32 3.10 -61.77
CA LEU A 594 37.88 2.10 -62.69
C LEU A 594 37.09 2.01 -64.01
N ARG A 595 35.75 2.05 -63.96
CA ARG A 595 34.90 2.02 -65.17
C ARG A 595 35.04 3.26 -66.04
N ASN A 596 35.32 4.41 -65.42
CA ASN A 596 35.41 5.70 -66.11
C ASN A 596 36.86 6.09 -66.45
N ASN A 597 37.81 5.18 -66.30
CA ASN A 597 39.25 5.43 -66.44
C ASN A 597 39.73 6.66 -65.63
N GLY A 598 39.15 6.83 -64.43
CA GLY A 598 39.53 7.85 -63.46
C GLY A 598 40.38 7.28 -62.33
N THR A 599 40.81 8.15 -61.41
CA THR A 599 41.56 7.74 -60.21
C THR A 599 40.82 8.08 -58.93
N LEU A 600 41.21 7.43 -57.83
CA LEU A 600 40.66 7.67 -56.50
C LEU A 600 41.80 7.96 -55.52
N GLY A 601 41.83 9.17 -54.97
CA GLY A 601 42.77 9.58 -53.94
C GLY A 601 42.24 9.28 -52.54
N MET A 602 43.04 8.61 -51.73
CA MET A 602 42.80 8.42 -50.30
C MET A 602 43.80 9.26 -49.50
N PHE A 603 43.27 10.15 -48.69
CA PHE A 603 44.04 11.05 -47.84
C PHE A 603 43.87 10.59 -46.39
N PHE A 604 44.99 10.37 -45.71
CA PHE A 604 45.05 10.12 -44.27
C PHE A 604 45.48 11.41 -43.57
N LEU A 605 44.60 11.97 -42.75
CA LEU A 605 44.84 13.20 -42.00
C LEU A 605 44.95 12.88 -40.52
N ASP A 606 46.00 13.38 -39.88
CA ASP A 606 46.19 13.35 -38.45
C ASP A 606 46.37 14.79 -37.93
N LEU A 607 45.64 15.14 -36.86
CA LEU A 607 45.76 16.46 -36.24
C LEU A 607 47.00 16.54 -35.34
N ASP A 608 47.90 17.45 -35.69
CA ASP A 608 49.15 17.61 -34.96
C ASP A 608 48.89 18.10 -33.53
N GLN A 609 49.51 17.43 -32.56
CA GLN A 609 49.45 17.80 -31.13
C GLN A 609 48.05 17.77 -30.51
N PHE A 610 47.08 17.08 -31.10
CA PHE A 610 45.71 16.98 -30.54
C PHE A 610 45.71 16.45 -29.09
N LYS A 611 46.55 15.47 -28.78
CA LYS A 611 46.73 14.97 -27.41
C LYS A 611 47.14 16.07 -26.43
N HIS A 612 48.06 16.95 -26.81
CA HIS A 612 48.50 18.05 -25.94
C HIS A 612 47.36 19.05 -25.68
N ILE A 613 46.50 19.29 -26.67
CA ILE A 613 45.30 20.13 -26.52
C ILE A 613 44.35 19.49 -25.50
N ASN A 614 44.07 18.19 -25.62
CA ASN A 614 43.24 17.46 -24.66
C ASN A 614 43.82 17.48 -23.24
N ASP A 615 45.13 17.24 -23.12
CA ASP A 615 45.81 17.19 -21.83
C ASP A 615 45.85 18.57 -21.14
N THR A 616 45.84 19.67 -21.92
CA THR A 616 45.95 21.04 -21.40
C THR A 616 44.59 21.73 -21.19
N LEU A 617 43.65 21.55 -22.11
CA LEU A 617 42.37 22.28 -22.17
C LEU A 617 41.17 21.38 -21.89
N GLY A 618 41.39 20.08 -21.73
CA GLY A 618 40.35 19.10 -21.44
C GLY A 618 39.66 18.55 -22.69
N HIS A 619 39.06 17.37 -22.53
CA HIS A 619 38.43 16.64 -23.62
C HIS A 619 37.24 17.38 -24.28
N ALA A 620 36.51 18.22 -23.54
CA ALA A 620 35.38 18.97 -24.10
C ALA A 620 35.84 19.95 -25.22
N ILE A 621 36.95 20.67 -25.00
CA ILE A 621 37.53 21.56 -26.01
C ILE A 621 38.11 20.76 -27.18
N GLY A 622 38.65 19.56 -26.91
CA GLY A 622 39.07 18.62 -27.95
C GLY A 622 37.93 18.14 -28.83
N ASP A 623 36.78 17.81 -28.25
CA ASP A 623 35.59 17.39 -28.98
C ASP A 623 35.05 18.53 -29.85
N ASP A 624 35.00 19.75 -29.32
CA ASP A 624 34.65 20.96 -30.07
C ASP A 624 35.63 21.22 -31.23
N LEU A 625 36.92 20.96 -31.02
CA LEU A 625 37.94 21.06 -32.07
C LEU A 625 37.70 20.04 -33.19
N LEU A 626 37.36 18.79 -32.86
CA LEU A 626 37.06 17.75 -33.86
C LEU A 626 35.82 18.10 -34.68
N LEU A 627 34.79 18.67 -34.05
CA LEU A 627 33.61 19.20 -34.76
C LEU A 627 33.97 20.38 -35.67
N ALA A 628 34.79 21.31 -35.20
CA ALA A 628 35.22 22.46 -35.99
C ALA A 628 36.11 22.05 -37.17
N VAL A 629 37.01 21.07 -36.98
CA VAL A 629 37.81 20.46 -38.05
C VAL A 629 36.89 19.81 -39.09
N THR A 630 35.90 19.03 -38.65
CA THR A 630 34.92 18.39 -39.55
C THR A 630 34.23 19.40 -40.45
N ASN A 631 33.71 20.50 -39.87
CA ASN A 631 33.08 21.58 -40.64
C ASN A 631 34.04 22.26 -41.61
N ARG A 632 35.30 22.45 -41.20
CA ARG A 632 36.32 23.07 -42.03
C ARG A 632 36.74 22.18 -43.21
N LEU A 633 36.85 20.87 -42.99
CA LEU A 633 37.09 19.90 -44.05
C LEU A 633 35.93 19.84 -45.04
N ALA A 634 34.69 19.86 -44.55
CA ALA A 634 33.49 19.91 -45.40
C ALA A 634 33.47 21.13 -46.33
N GLY A 635 33.94 22.29 -45.87
CA GLY A 635 34.10 23.49 -46.71
C GLY A 635 35.21 23.41 -47.75
N CYS A 636 36.17 22.49 -47.59
CA CYS A 636 37.26 22.28 -48.55
C CYS A 636 36.89 21.31 -49.67
N LEU A 637 35.90 20.45 -49.45
CA LEU A 637 35.62 19.28 -50.29
C LEU A 637 34.26 19.41 -50.99
N ARG A 638 34.06 18.61 -52.05
CA ARG A 638 32.80 18.55 -52.78
C ARG A 638 31.83 17.61 -52.05
N HIS A 639 30.53 17.75 -52.30
CA HIS A 639 29.53 16.82 -51.74
C HIS A 639 29.73 15.37 -52.22
N SER A 640 30.36 15.18 -53.38
CA SER A 640 30.74 13.86 -53.90
C SER A 640 31.87 13.19 -53.12
N ASP A 641 32.71 13.97 -52.45
CA ASP A 641 33.85 13.48 -51.70
C ASP A 641 33.37 12.94 -50.34
N THR A 642 34.10 11.96 -49.80
CA THR A 642 33.74 11.36 -48.51
C THR A 642 34.76 11.73 -47.46
N ILE A 643 34.30 12.26 -46.34
CA ILE A 643 35.10 12.48 -45.13
C ILE A 643 34.66 11.43 -44.13
N SER A 644 35.62 10.79 -43.47
CA SER A 644 35.38 9.79 -42.43
C SER A 644 36.33 10.04 -41.26
N ARG A 645 35.91 9.66 -40.06
CA ARG A 645 36.77 9.65 -38.87
C ARG A 645 36.93 8.20 -38.41
N LEU A 646 38.18 7.74 -38.29
CA LEU A 646 38.48 6.37 -37.85
C LEU A 646 38.50 6.26 -36.32
N GLY A 647 38.84 7.35 -35.64
CA GLY A 647 38.91 7.45 -34.19
C GLY A 647 39.97 8.48 -33.77
N GLY A 648 39.86 9.02 -32.56
CA GLY A 648 40.82 10.00 -32.07
C GLY A 648 40.89 11.25 -32.96
N ASP A 649 42.09 11.57 -33.41
CA ASP A 649 42.47 12.69 -34.29
C ASP A 649 42.63 12.30 -35.77
N GLU A 650 42.27 11.08 -36.15
CA GLU A 650 42.50 10.53 -37.49
C GLU A 650 41.26 10.65 -38.39
N PHE A 651 41.43 11.30 -39.54
CA PHE A 651 40.41 11.45 -40.57
C PHE A 651 40.88 10.83 -41.89
N ILE A 652 39.96 10.19 -42.62
CA ILE A 652 40.18 9.71 -43.97
C ILE A 652 39.30 10.46 -44.93
N ILE A 653 39.89 10.90 -46.05
CA ILE A 653 39.16 11.59 -47.10
C ILE A 653 39.33 10.81 -48.41
N LEU A 654 38.20 10.50 -49.05
CA LEU A 654 38.16 9.90 -50.39
C LEU A 654 37.76 10.96 -51.40
N VAL A 655 38.60 11.18 -52.39
CA VAL A 655 38.40 12.17 -53.45
C VAL A 655 38.51 11.48 -54.80
N GLU A 656 37.46 11.60 -55.61
CA GLU A 656 37.48 11.12 -56.99
C GLU A 656 38.06 12.20 -57.91
N GLY A 657 38.98 11.82 -58.78
CA GLY A 657 39.70 12.75 -59.66
C GLY A 657 40.00 12.16 -61.04
N ASP A 658 40.50 13.02 -61.92
CA ASP A 658 41.14 12.59 -63.16
C ASP A 658 42.54 12.02 -62.88
N GLU A 659 43.20 11.39 -63.86
CA GLU A 659 44.52 10.75 -63.71
C GLU A 659 45.65 11.71 -63.25
N SER A 660 45.37 13.00 -63.04
CA SER A 660 46.36 14.01 -62.70
C SER A 660 46.69 14.03 -61.21
N THR A 661 47.90 13.57 -60.85
CA THR A 661 48.51 13.75 -59.52
C THR A 661 48.40 15.19 -58.98
N ARG A 662 48.41 16.17 -59.88
CA ARG A 662 48.32 17.61 -59.55
C ARG A 662 47.01 17.96 -58.86
N PHE A 663 45.92 17.30 -59.23
CA PHE A 663 44.61 17.52 -58.62
C PHE A 663 44.64 17.16 -57.13
N TYR A 664 45.16 15.99 -56.79
CA TYR A 664 45.26 15.55 -55.39
C TYR A 664 46.21 16.41 -54.56
N ALA A 665 47.32 16.88 -55.13
CA ALA A 665 48.24 17.79 -54.45
C ALA A 665 47.56 19.13 -54.11
N ALA A 666 46.77 19.68 -55.04
CA ALA A 666 46.03 20.92 -54.81
C ALA A 666 44.96 20.75 -53.71
N VAL A 667 44.29 19.60 -53.65
CA VAL A 667 43.33 19.28 -52.57
C VAL A 667 44.05 19.16 -51.22
N ALA A 668 45.20 18.47 -51.16
CA ALA A 668 45.99 18.37 -49.94
C ALA A 668 46.42 19.76 -49.42
N GLU A 669 46.96 20.60 -50.30
CA GLU A 669 47.42 21.95 -49.95
C GLU A 669 46.25 22.83 -49.47
N LYS A 670 45.08 22.72 -50.12
CA LYS A 670 43.86 23.42 -49.70
C LYS A 670 43.44 23.01 -48.28
N ILE A 671 43.50 21.71 -47.96
CA ILE A 671 43.17 21.20 -46.63
C ILE A 671 44.18 21.72 -45.58
N CYS A 672 45.50 21.58 -45.83
CA CYS A 672 46.53 22.07 -44.90
C CYS A 672 46.34 23.56 -44.59
N ARG A 673 46.20 24.41 -45.62
CA ARG A 673 45.99 25.86 -45.45
C ARG A 673 44.70 26.21 -44.72
N ALA A 674 43.66 25.40 -44.86
CA ALA A 674 42.42 25.63 -44.12
C ALA A 674 42.63 25.33 -42.63
N LEU A 675 43.29 24.22 -42.30
CA LEU A 675 43.56 23.84 -40.91
C LEU A 675 44.49 24.82 -40.20
N GLU A 676 45.49 25.40 -40.88
CA GLU A 676 46.41 26.41 -40.32
C GLU A 676 45.72 27.66 -39.72
N LYS A 677 44.50 27.98 -40.17
CA LYS A 677 43.75 29.13 -39.62
C LYS A 677 43.37 28.86 -38.15
N PRO A 678 43.40 29.86 -37.25
CA PRO A 678 42.97 29.67 -35.87
C PRO A 678 41.52 29.14 -35.75
N PHE A 679 41.26 28.33 -34.73
CA PHE A 679 39.95 27.88 -34.31
C PHE A 679 39.54 28.65 -33.06
N GLU A 680 38.44 29.41 -33.13
CA GLU A 680 37.89 30.15 -32.00
C GLU A 680 36.98 29.22 -31.19
N LEU A 681 37.49 28.64 -30.11
CA LEU A 681 36.80 27.62 -29.30
C LEU A 681 36.90 27.96 -27.82
N GLY A 682 35.77 28.00 -27.11
CA GLY A 682 35.75 28.29 -25.67
C GLY A 682 36.36 29.64 -25.27
N GLY A 683 36.43 30.60 -26.18
CA GLY A 683 37.10 31.90 -25.96
C GLY A 683 38.62 31.90 -26.18
N HIS A 684 39.19 30.80 -26.67
CA HIS A 684 40.59 30.67 -27.06
C HIS A 684 40.74 30.59 -28.58
N ALA A 685 41.74 31.29 -29.12
CA ALA A 685 42.18 31.10 -30.50
C ALA A 685 43.24 29.98 -30.54
N LEU A 686 42.84 28.79 -30.96
CA LEU A 686 43.70 27.60 -31.03
C LEU A 686 44.25 27.43 -32.44
N THR A 687 45.57 27.28 -32.57
CA THR A 687 46.20 26.89 -33.82
C THR A 687 46.40 25.38 -33.82
N ALA A 688 45.60 24.66 -34.62
CA ALA A 688 45.75 23.23 -34.82
C ALA A 688 46.13 22.98 -36.28
N THR A 689 47.27 22.31 -36.52
CA THR A 689 47.70 21.92 -37.86
C THR A 689 47.36 20.46 -38.13
N GLY A 690 47.37 20.07 -39.40
CA GLY A 690 47.12 18.70 -39.81
C GLY A 690 48.21 18.20 -40.74
N THR A 691 48.64 16.96 -40.53
CA THR A 691 49.59 16.27 -41.40
C THR A 691 48.87 15.24 -42.26
N LEU A 692 49.12 15.28 -43.57
CA LEU A 692 48.43 14.46 -44.57
C LEU A 692 49.35 13.43 -45.23
N GLY A 693 48.81 12.25 -45.49
CA GLY A 693 49.41 11.24 -46.35
C GLY A 693 48.46 10.88 -47.48
N VAL A 694 48.97 10.79 -48.70
CA VAL A 694 48.12 10.59 -49.89
C VAL A 694 48.56 9.34 -50.63
N ALA A 695 47.60 8.46 -50.91
CA ALA A 695 47.77 7.30 -51.79
C ALA A 695 46.69 7.33 -52.89
N VAL A 696 47.05 7.01 -54.12
CA VAL A 696 46.17 7.14 -55.29
C VAL A 696 45.94 5.80 -55.98
N ALA A 697 44.70 5.34 -56.03
CA ALA A 697 44.32 4.16 -56.79
C ALA A 697 44.09 4.50 -58.28
N PRO A 698 44.48 3.61 -59.22
CA PRO A 698 45.02 2.26 -58.98
C PRO A 698 46.55 2.17 -58.78
N GLY A 699 47.30 3.28 -58.90
CA GLY A 699 48.77 3.28 -58.89
C GLY A 699 49.40 2.77 -57.59
N ASP A 700 48.86 3.21 -56.45
CA ASP A 700 49.31 2.80 -55.12
C ASP A 700 48.57 1.55 -54.61
N GLY A 701 47.53 1.08 -55.27
CA GLY A 701 46.76 -0.09 -54.82
C GLY A 701 45.32 -0.04 -55.31
N GLN A 702 44.63 -1.18 -55.23
CA GLN A 702 43.24 -1.29 -55.67
C GLN A 702 42.28 -1.72 -54.55
N ASP A 703 42.80 -2.28 -53.46
CA ASP A 703 42.03 -2.66 -52.27
C ASP A 703 42.14 -1.60 -51.16
N PHE A 704 41.09 -1.52 -50.35
CA PHE A 704 40.95 -0.51 -49.30
C PHE A 704 42.11 -0.55 -48.29
N ASP A 705 42.48 -1.74 -47.81
CA ASP A 705 43.46 -1.89 -46.74
C ASP A 705 44.88 -1.55 -47.20
N THR A 706 45.24 -1.90 -48.44
CA THR A 706 46.52 -1.51 -49.03
C THR A 706 46.61 0.00 -49.21
N LEU A 707 45.57 0.64 -49.74
CA LEU A 707 45.55 2.08 -49.96
C LEU A 707 45.61 2.84 -48.62
N LEU A 708 44.85 2.39 -47.62
CA LEU A 708 44.83 2.96 -46.28
C LEU A 708 46.21 2.87 -45.62
N LYS A 709 46.85 1.69 -45.69
CA LYS A 709 48.19 1.49 -45.14
C LYS A 709 49.22 2.39 -45.80
N LYS A 710 49.14 2.58 -47.12
CA LYS A 710 50.08 3.43 -47.86
C LYS A 710 49.85 4.92 -47.59
N ALA A 711 48.60 5.35 -47.48
CA ALA A 711 48.27 6.71 -47.08
C ALA A 711 48.78 7.01 -45.66
N ASP A 712 48.60 6.08 -44.71
CA ASP A 712 49.15 6.17 -43.36
C ASP A 712 50.69 6.27 -43.36
N MET A 713 51.38 5.39 -44.10
CA MET A 713 52.84 5.47 -44.26
C MET A 713 53.30 6.82 -44.82
N ALA A 714 52.60 7.35 -45.83
CA ALA A 714 52.90 8.66 -46.39
C ALA A 714 52.69 9.80 -45.38
N MET A 715 51.65 9.71 -44.54
CA MET A 715 51.38 10.66 -43.45
C MET A 715 52.51 10.64 -42.42
N TYR A 716 53.00 9.45 -42.06
CA TYR A 716 54.14 9.32 -41.17
C TYR A 716 55.42 9.93 -41.76
N HIS A 717 55.65 9.76 -43.06
CA HIS A 717 56.75 10.45 -43.76
C HIS A 717 56.61 11.97 -43.75
N ALA A 718 55.38 12.50 -43.90
CA ALA A 718 55.11 13.93 -43.79
C ALA A 718 55.37 14.46 -42.37
N LYS A 719 55.01 13.69 -41.32
CA LYS A 719 55.31 14.05 -39.91
C LYS A 719 56.81 14.17 -39.67
N ALA A 720 57.60 13.23 -40.21
CA ALA A 720 59.06 13.27 -40.09
C ALA A 720 59.70 14.46 -40.81
N ARG A 721 59.04 15.02 -41.84
CA ARG A 721 59.51 16.17 -42.64
C ARG A 721 59.15 17.55 -42.04
N GLY A 722 58.40 17.62 -40.94
CA GLY A 722 58.16 18.88 -40.23
C GLY A 722 56.73 19.15 -39.77
N ARG A 723 55.78 18.22 -39.98
CA ARG A 723 54.33 18.39 -39.69
C ARG A 723 53.68 19.52 -40.50
N ALA A 724 52.37 19.73 -40.35
CA ALA A 724 51.61 20.76 -41.08
C ALA A 724 51.80 20.72 -42.61
N THR A 725 51.97 19.52 -43.17
CA THR A 725 52.29 19.31 -44.58
C THR A 725 51.68 18.00 -45.08
N PHE A 726 51.86 17.71 -46.36
CA PHE A 726 51.43 16.46 -46.97
C PHE A 726 52.59 15.71 -47.64
N SER A 727 52.44 14.40 -47.81
CA SER A 727 53.32 13.58 -48.63
C SER A 727 52.50 12.55 -49.39
N PHE A 728 52.87 12.29 -50.64
CA PHE A 728 52.43 11.10 -51.38
C PHE A 728 53.23 9.87 -50.95
N PHE A 729 52.65 8.69 -51.16
CA PHE A 729 53.35 7.42 -50.99
C PHE A 729 54.42 7.21 -52.08
N ASP A 730 54.10 7.49 -53.35
CA ASP A 730 55.09 7.44 -54.43
C ASP A 730 56.05 8.65 -54.38
N GLU A 731 57.35 8.37 -54.24
CA GLU A 731 58.39 9.39 -54.14
C GLU A 731 58.55 10.21 -55.43
N ARG A 732 58.16 9.69 -56.60
CA ARG A 732 58.11 10.49 -57.85
C ARG A 732 57.07 11.60 -57.76
N MET A 733 55.91 11.29 -57.19
CA MET A 733 54.82 12.26 -56.99
C MET A 733 55.21 13.36 -55.98
N ASN A 734 56.04 13.02 -54.98
CA ASN A 734 56.63 13.99 -54.07
C ASN A 734 57.59 14.95 -54.78
N GLN A 735 58.46 14.44 -55.65
CA GLN A 735 59.42 15.26 -56.40
C GLN A 735 58.71 16.21 -57.37
N ASP A 736 57.73 15.73 -58.13
CA ASP A 736 56.95 16.53 -59.06
C ASP A 736 56.17 17.66 -58.35
N SER A 737 55.62 17.37 -57.17
CA SER A 737 54.89 18.35 -56.35
C SER A 737 55.83 19.42 -55.77
N ALA A 738 56.98 19.01 -55.23
CA ALA A 738 57.97 19.93 -54.67
C ALA A 738 58.58 20.84 -55.75
N GLU A 739 58.90 20.28 -56.92
CA GLU A 739 59.43 21.04 -58.05
C GLU A 739 58.41 22.07 -58.56
N ARG A 740 57.13 21.68 -58.63
CA ARG A 740 56.04 22.57 -59.04
C ARG A 740 55.80 23.71 -58.04
N LEU A 741 55.85 23.45 -56.74
CA LEU A 741 55.74 24.47 -55.70
C LEU A 741 56.89 25.49 -55.80
N SER A 742 58.11 24.98 -56.02
CA SER A 742 59.29 25.83 -56.24
C SER A 742 59.14 26.71 -57.47
N LEU A 743 58.73 26.14 -58.61
CA LEU A 743 58.49 26.89 -59.84
C LEU A 743 57.36 27.92 -59.69
N THR A 744 56.30 27.61 -58.96
CA THR A 744 55.19 28.55 -58.71
C THR A 744 55.67 29.76 -57.91
N THR A 745 56.45 29.50 -56.86
CA THR A 745 57.03 30.53 -56.01
C THR A 745 57.99 31.41 -56.81
N HIS A 746 58.77 30.82 -57.71
CA HIS A 746 59.70 31.55 -58.58
C HIS A 746 58.94 32.37 -59.65
N LEU A 747 57.90 31.81 -60.26
CA LEU A 747 57.10 32.49 -61.28
C LEU A 747 56.44 33.77 -60.75
N ARG A 748 56.00 33.78 -59.48
CA ARG A 748 55.49 35.00 -58.82
C ARG A 748 56.51 36.13 -58.79
N ARG A 749 57.80 35.80 -58.67
CA ARG A 749 58.90 36.79 -58.63
C ARG A 749 59.39 37.15 -60.03
N ALA A 750 59.29 36.23 -60.99
CA ALA A 750 59.82 36.36 -62.35
C ALA A 750 59.31 37.62 -63.09
N LEU A 751 58.04 38.01 -62.88
CA LEU A 751 57.46 39.20 -63.51
C LEU A 751 58.15 40.49 -63.04
N GLY A 752 58.39 40.65 -61.73
CA GLY A 752 59.07 41.81 -61.17
C GLY A 752 60.60 41.79 -61.36
N ALA A 753 61.17 40.61 -61.60
CA ALA A 753 62.60 40.41 -61.78
C ALA A 753 63.08 40.54 -63.25
N GLY A 754 62.18 40.79 -64.20
CA GLY A 754 62.53 40.92 -65.63
C GLY A 754 62.97 39.60 -66.28
N GLU A 755 62.54 38.46 -65.74
CA GLU A 755 62.91 37.12 -66.25
C GLU A 755 62.02 36.66 -67.41
N LEU A 756 60.87 37.30 -67.59
CA LEU A 756 59.94 37.08 -68.70
C LEU A 756 60.30 38.01 -69.86
N ARG A 757 60.26 37.47 -71.07
CA ARG A 757 60.47 38.22 -72.32
C ARG A 757 59.53 37.73 -73.42
N LEU A 758 59.25 38.59 -74.39
CA LEU A 758 58.57 38.21 -75.62
C LEU A 758 59.59 37.97 -76.73
N VAL A 759 59.39 36.92 -77.51
CA VAL A 759 60.05 36.72 -78.79
C VAL A 759 59.00 36.74 -79.88
N TYR A 760 59.37 37.17 -81.07
CA TYR A 760 58.42 37.40 -82.16
C TYR A 760 58.68 36.44 -83.31
N GLN A 761 57.68 35.63 -83.66
CA GLN A 761 57.74 34.73 -84.80
C GLN A 761 57.05 35.38 -86.01
N PRO A 762 57.77 35.65 -87.11
CA PRO A 762 57.18 36.34 -88.26
C PRO A 762 56.16 35.45 -88.98
N GLN A 763 55.08 36.07 -89.44
CA GLN A 763 54.01 35.48 -90.24
C GLN A 763 54.09 36.02 -91.67
N PHE A 764 54.02 35.14 -92.67
CA PHE A 764 54.14 35.50 -94.08
C PHE A 764 52.91 35.07 -94.88
N ALA A 765 52.52 35.88 -95.85
CA ALA A 765 51.49 35.51 -96.81
C ALA A 765 52.00 34.41 -97.76
N ILE A 766 51.19 33.35 -97.97
CA ILE A 766 51.57 32.21 -98.83
C ILE A 766 51.71 32.64 -100.31
N GLY A 767 50.91 33.61 -100.76
CA GLY A 767 50.85 33.99 -102.18
C GLY A 767 52.11 34.69 -102.70
N ASP A 768 52.67 35.63 -101.94
CA ASP A 768 53.72 36.56 -102.37
C ASP A 768 54.86 36.71 -101.32
N SER A 769 54.84 35.90 -100.25
CA SER A 769 55.90 35.82 -99.23
C SER A 769 56.25 37.13 -98.54
N HIS A 770 55.33 38.12 -98.55
CA HIS A 770 55.51 39.33 -97.75
C HIS A 770 55.10 39.07 -96.29
N MET A 771 55.74 39.79 -95.36
CA MET A 771 55.43 39.69 -93.94
C MET A 771 54.10 40.38 -93.66
N ILE A 772 53.17 39.65 -93.03
CA ILE A 772 51.83 40.14 -92.68
C ILE A 772 51.71 40.52 -91.20
N GLY A 773 52.60 40.00 -90.35
CA GLY A 773 52.57 40.21 -88.92
C GLY A 773 53.63 39.39 -88.20
N ALA A 774 53.58 39.40 -86.87
CA ALA A 774 54.40 38.55 -86.03
C ALA A 774 53.60 38.06 -84.81
N GLU A 775 53.80 36.81 -84.42
CA GLU A 775 53.22 36.26 -83.19
C GLU A 775 54.13 36.50 -82.00
N ALA A 776 53.60 37.11 -80.94
CA ALA A 776 54.28 37.31 -79.67
C ALA A 776 54.23 36.03 -78.83
N LEU A 777 55.41 35.45 -78.58
CA LEU A 777 55.58 34.21 -77.85
C LEU A 777 56.37 34.46 -76.57
N MET A 778 55.80 34.07 -75.43
CA MET A 778 56.43 34.26 -74.13
C MET A 778 57.60 33.30 -73.92
N ARG A 779 58.67 33.79 -73.30
CA ARG A 779 59.83 32.99 -72.86
C ARG A 779 60.18 33.36 -71.42
N TRP A 780 60.54 32.36 -70.64
CA TRP A 780 60.98 32.55 -69.27
C TRP A 780 62.39 32.01 -69.10
N ARG A 781 63.32 32.88 -68.69
CA ARG A 781 64.68 32.50 -68.36
C ARG A 781 64.96 32.80 -66.91
N SER A 782 65.02 31.74 -66.11
CA SER A 782 65.40 31.83 -64.69
C SER A 782 66.92 31.71 -64.54
N PRO A 783 67.56 32.53 -63.69
CA PRO A 783 68.97 32.34 -63.33
C PRO A 783 69.26 30.99 -62.67
N GLN A 784 68.27 30.42 -61.97
CA GLN A 784 68.40 29.16 -61.23
C GLN A 784 68.10 27.93 -62.10
N TYR A 785 67.10 28.03 -62.99
CA TYR A 785 66.58 26.89 -63.76
C TYR A 785 66.87 26.93 -65.26
N GLY A 786 67.51 28.00 -65.76
CA GLY A 786 67.77 28.18 -67.18
C GLY A 786 66.53 28.57 -67.97
N GLU A 787 66.46 28.14 -69.24
CA GLU A 787 65.29 28.38 -70.10
C GLU A 787 64.15 27.42 -69.72
N ILE A 788 63.02 27.97 -69.30
CA ILE A 788 61.84 27.20 -68.89
C ILE A 788 60.82 27.23 -70.03
N SER A 789 60.43 26.04 -70.50
CA SER A 789 59.48 25.89 -71.61
C SER A 789 58.12 26.53 -71.30
N PRO A 790 57.51 27.26 -72.26
CA PRO A 790 56.13 27.75 -72.16
C PRO A 790 55.11 26.66 -71.84
N ALA A 791 55.28 25.46 -72.39
CA ALA A 791 54.41 24.31 -72.08
C ALA A 791 54.46 23.88 -70.61
N ARG A 792 55.46 24.34 -69.85
CA ARG A 792 55.64 24.04 -68.43
C ARG A 792 55.10 25.14 -67.53
N PHE A 793 55.38 26.42 -67.84
CA PHE A 793 55.02 27.52 -66.95
C PHE A 793 53.68 28.20 -67.29
N ILE A 794 53.19 28.12 -68.53
CA ILE A 794 51.87 28.68 -68.89
C ILE A 794 50.75 27.94 -68.15
N PRO A 795 50.68 26.59 -68.16
CA PRO A 795 49.66 25.89 -67.37
C PRO A 795 49.76 26.20 -65.87
N LEU A 796 50.99 26.38 -65.37
CA LEU A 796 51.21 26.75 -63.98
C LEU A 796 50.67 28.16 -63.66
N ALA A 797 50.87 29.11 -64.58
CA ALA A 797 50.36 30.46 -64.47
C ALA A 797 48.84 30.48 -64.50
N GLU A 798 48.22 29.67 -65.35
CA GLU A 798 46.76 29.54 -65.47
C GLU A 798 46.15 28.98 -64.19
N ASP A 799 46.67 27.84 -63.71
CA ASP A 799 46.19 27.16 -62.50
C ASP A 799 46.29 28.04 -61.24
N THR A 800 47.26 28.96 -61.21
CA THR A 800 47.54 29.82 -60.05
C THR A 800 47.00 31.24 -60.18
N GLY A 801 46.35 31.56 -61.31
CA GLY A 801 45.88 32.90 -61.65
C GLY A 801 46.98 33.91 -61.97
N LEU A 802 48.25 33.50 -61.96
CA LEU A 802 49.38 34.35 -62.35
C LEU A 802 49.40 34.65 -63.85
N ILE A 803 48.65 33.90 -64.67
CA ILE A 803 48.48 34.19 -66.09
C ILE A 803 47.82 35.57 -66.32
N LEU A 804 47.06 36.06 -65.34
CA LEU A 804 46.39 37.36 -65.43
C LEU A 804 47.40 38.51 -65.45
N PRO A 805 48.24 38.73 -64.41
CA PRO A 805 49.24 39.79 -64.43
C PRO A 805 50.33 39.55 -65.49
N ILE A 806 50.67 38.29 -65.78
CA ILE A 806 51.64 37.95 -66.84
C ILE A 806 51.09 38.28 -68.22
N GLY A 807 49.83 37.96 -68.48
CA GLY A 807 49.16 38.24 -69.75
C GLY A 807 48.89 39.71 -69.96
N GLU A 808 48.53 40.47 -68.92
CA GLU A 808 48.42 41.93 -68.98
C GLU A 808 49.77 42.58 -69.33
N TRP A 809 50.85 42.14 -68.68
CA TRP A 809 52.21 42.57 -69.02
C TRP A 809 52.57 42.23 -70.48
N ALA A 810 52.26 41.01 -70.94
CA ALA A 810 52.54 40.59 -72.31
C ALA A 810 51.77 41.42 -73.35
N LEU A 811 50.52 41.78 -73.04
CA LEU A 811 49.67 42.63 -73.87
C LEU A 811 50.25 44.05 -73.96
N HIS A 812 50.65 44.60 -72.80
CA HIS A 812 51.25 45.92 -72.72
C HIS A 812 52.59 45.99 -73.46
N GLU A 813 53.44 44.97 -73.31
CA GLU A 813 54.72 44.87 -73.99
C GLU A 813 54.55 44.68 -75.51
N SER A 814 53.57 43.89 -75.94
CA SER A 814 53.24 43.72 -77.36
C SER A 814 52.73 45.03 -77.98
N CYS A 815 51.85 45.75 -77.28
CA CYS A 815 51.34 47.06 -77.74
C CYS A 815 52.47 48.11 -77.80
N ARG A 816 53.35 48.13 -76.79
CA ARG A 816 54.55 48.98 -76.76
C ARG A 816 55.47 48.67 -77.95
N GLN A 817 55.72 47.40 -78.25
CA GLN A 817 56.58 46.99 -79.36
C GLN A 817 55.96 47.31 -80.73
N ALA A 818 54.66 47.08 -80.90
CA ALA A 818 53.94 47.43 -82.13
C ALA A 818 53.97 48.95 -82.39
N ARG A 819 53.82 49.75 -81.34
CA ARG A 819 53.97 51.21 -81.41
C ARG A 819 55.40 51.61 -81.84
N GLU A 820 56.41 51.02 -81.22
CA GLU A 820 57.81 51.28 -81.53
C GLU A 820 58.15 50.95 -83.00
N TRP A 821 57.66 49.83 -83.51
CA TRP A 821 57.82 49.47 -84.92
C TRP A 821 57.06 50.41 -85.86
N ALA A 822 55.84 50.80 -85.52
CA ALA A 822 55.07 51.77 -86.30
C ALA A 822 55.78 53.13 -86.38
N ASP A 823 56.31 53.62 -85.26
CA ASP A 823 57.06 54.88 -85.19
C ASP A 823 58.40 54.81 -85.95
N SER A 824 58.96 53.60 -86.12
CA SER A 824 60.15 53.34 -86.96
C SER A 824 59.83 53.21 -88.46
N GLY A 825 58.57 53.37 -88.86
CA GLY A 825 58.12 53.26 -90.25
C GLY A 825 57.78 51.83 -90.70
N GLN A 826 57.64 50.89 -89.77
CA GLN A 826 57.31 49.48 -90.02
C GLN A 826 56.06 49.09 -89.22
N PRO A 827 54.85 49.43 -89.66
CA PRO A 827 53.62 49.03 -88.96
C PRO A 827 53.37 47.53 -89.13
N ILE A 828 53.90 46.74 -88.20
CA ILE A 828 53.74 45.28 -88.16
C ILE A 828 52.62 44.92 -87.19
N LYS A 829 51.66 44.11 -87.64
CA LYS A 829 50.59 43.57 -86.80
C LYS A 829 51.17 42.50 -85.85
N ILE A 830 50.87 42.59 -84.56
CA ILE A 830 51.31 41.62 -83.55
C ILE A 830 50.14 40.78 -83.07
N ALA A 831 50.24 39.46 -83.22
CA ALA A 831 49.30 38.50 -82.65
C ALA A 831 49.73 38.13 -81.23
N VAL A 832 48.84 38.29 -80.25
CA VAL A 832 49.10 38.05 -78.83
C VAL A 832 48.18 36.95 -78.33
N ASN A 833 48.75 35.83 -77.89
CA ASN A 833 47.98 34.72 -77.34
C ASN A 833 47.30 35.12 -76.01
N VAL A 834 45.99 34.88 -75.92
CA VAL A 834 45.19 35.14 -74.70
C VAL A 834 44.71 33.83 -74.09
N SER A 835 44.96 33.64 -72.80
CA SER A 835 44.46 32.47 -72.06
C SER A 835 42.94 32.50 -71.92
N ALA A 836 42.31 31.32 -71.88
CA ALA A 836 40.88 31.19 -71.57
C ALA A 836 40.52 31.86 -70.23
N VAL A 837 41.41 31.83 -69.23
CA VAL A 837 41.18 32.47 -67.92
C VAL A 837 41.09 33.99 -68.04
N GLN A 838 41.83 34.60 -68.97
CA GLN A 838 41.78 36.04 -69.23
C GLN A 838 40.49 36.43 -69.96
N LEU A 839 40.09 35.66 -70.97
CA LEU A 839 38.87 35.91 -71.76
C LEU A 839 37.58 35.86 -70.92
N HIS A 840 37.53 35.02 -69.89
CA HIS A 840 36.37 34.88 -69.01
C HIS A 840 36.26 35.98 -67.94
N ARG A 841 37.21 36.92 -67.86
CA ARG A 841 37.10 38.05 -66.94
C ARG A 841 36.19 39.13 -67.51
N ASP A 842 35.21 39.55 -66.70
CA ASP A 842 34.27 40.62 -67.05
C ASP A 842 34.97 41.95 -67.40
N ASP A 843 36.15 42.20 -66.82
CA ASP A 843 36.94 43.42 -67.04
C ASP A 843 37.96 43.33 -68.17
N PHE A 844 38.07 42.19 -68.88
CA PHE A 844 39.09 42.00 -69.92
C PHE A 844 39.03 43.08 -71.02
N SER A 845 37.81 43.42 -71.47
CA SER A 845 37.59 44.48 -72.46
C SER A 845 38.03 45.86 -71.95
N ALA A 846 37.81 46.15 -70.67
CA ALA A 846 38.23 47.40 -70.04
C ALA A 846 39.76 47.48 -69.90
N THR A 847 40.40 46.37 -69.52
CA THR A 847 41.87 46.26 -69.44
C THR A 847 42.51 46.43 -70.81
N LEU A 848 42.01 45.75 -71.86
CA LEU A 848 42.50 45.92 -73.22
C LEU A 848 42.37 47.38 -73.70
N ALA A 849 41.22 48.00 -73.44
CA ALA A 849 41.00 49.40 -73.79
C ALA A 849 41.94 50.35 -73.03
N ALA A 850 42.28 50.04 -71.77
CA ALA A 850 43.28 50.78 -71.01
C ALA A 850 44.67 50.63 -71.60
N VAL A 851 45.12 49.41 -71.87
CA VAL A 851 46.45 49.15 -72.47
C VAL A 851 46.62 49.84 -73.82
N LEU A 852 45.60 49.79 -74.69
CA LEU A 852 45.63 50.48 -75.99
C LEU A 852 45.70 52.02 -75.84
N ARG A 853 44.99 52.58 -74.84
CA ARG A 853 45.08 54.02 -74.54
C ARG A 853 46.45 54.41 -74.00
N ASP A 854 47.00 53.63 -73.08
CA ASP A 854 48.25 53.91 -72.39
C ASP A 854 49.45 53.81 -73.34
N THR A 855 49.41 52.87 -74.29
CA THR A 855 50.48 52.66 -75.29
C THR A 855 50.30 53.48 -76.56
N GLY A 856 49.10 54.00 -76.84
CA GLY A 856 48.80 54.80 -78.03
C GLY A 856 48.95 54.03 -79.36
N VAL A 857 48.90 52.70 -79.32
CA VAL A 857 48.96 51.86 -80.52
C VAL A 857 47.61 51.83 -81.23
N ALA A 858 47.62 51.81 -82.56
CA ALA A 858 46.40 51.68 -83.35
C ALA A 858 45.83 50.25 -83.17
N PRO A 859 44.52 50.08 -82.85
CA PRO A 859 43.95 48.75 -82.61
C PRO A 859 44.11 47.75 -83.76
N GLN A 860 44.27 48.22 -85.00
CA GLN A 860 44.48 47.36 -86.17
C GLN A 860 45.84 46.64 -86.17
N LEU A 861 46.79 47.10 -85.35
CA LEU A 861 48.12 46.49 -85.22
C LEU A 861 48.18 45.39 -84.16
N ILE A 862 47.08 45.08 -83.49
CA ILE A 862 47.01 44.02 -82.46
C ILE A 862 45.94 42.99 -82.86
N GLU A 863 46.30 41.72 -82.77
CA GLU A 863 45.44 40.55 -82.95
C GLU A 863 45.46 39.70 -81.68
N LEU A 864 44.31 39.13 -81.29
CA LEU A 864 44.14 38.33 -80.07
C LEU A 864 43.71 36.91 -80.39
#